data_AF-A0A2V7N7C2-F1
#
_entry.id   AF-A0A2V7N7C2-F1
#
_cell.length_a   1.000
_cell.length_b   1.000
_cell.length_c   1.000
_cell.angle_alpha   90.00
_cell.angle_beta   90.00
_cell.angle_gamma   90.00
#
_symmetry.space_group_name_H-M   'P 1'
#
loop_
_entity.id
_entity.type
_entity.pdbx_description
1 polymer ?
#
loop_
_entity_poly.entity_id
_entity_poly.type
_entity_poly.pdbx_seq_one_letter_code
_entity_poly.pdbx_strand_id
1 'polypeptide(L)'
;MSAVAPRWDIPSAEALQALVADPLPLGLRAGPARRSFLRDLYFDTPAGDLRRRDVACRVCFAADDRRTLVLEGLRPGPPEAAEVAELDAAAIFAGKSGPARRLRALIDPARLVPSVELETERRLRLVRRALVPWPELELVLDVVTVRSSEAAPVFRELTLRPRPWGTIGVARLGAALAERHGLHPLATDRRARADELLAALETEALARAVQGQREVAIVAVADGRMAFRRKGGGLQLLVVEGGGEEACRRALRQLLGTAEGQVRLLGTVPATERRPVLEVWVARRLRRDLTTASRPLQWFTPRDIVGRVGSPVLREPKTLAALAVAARSPLVPEWSGSLVGGAVGESAAAVEPFPEADEADRISRVTLSELRVPVLPAAALDAERGAPEQFLNAQLSWLEFNARVLALAEDPRTPFRARLRFLAIFSTNLDQFFMVEVASLKHAVAAGLTPRSADGLTPQEELDAIAIRLRPLVERQYRCFQLLRAGELAGAGVSIRRFGELDAAAQGFLRRWFGDQVLPLLTPKALTRAPGHPFPFIADRRLSLALVLRDTPTSPRHFVHLELPTSLPRFVPLPQDEGVVPLEEVIGGNLEALLPGRQVVEVHPFRITRSGDIHLDETGAANFAQAMEEEIRRRPFGPVVRVEVERAMPQAMRDLLQREFRFEESEQHSTLSAADFYEADGIVDLGALAELAPPRPTSDYRPVSPANPFPPGVPVCDALDRKDVLVHHPYDSFSTSFERWLDECADDPDVLAIKLTLYRPGGPSRILEALHRAAGAGKDVSVLVELKARFDEEHNIAWARSLEQLGIHVVTGLVNLKTHAKIALVVRRRGGRIRRYAHVGTGNYNPDTARVYSDLGLFTAEEDLGADLNALFNELTGSSRPPQAEFRRLLVAPTNMLRRFLDLIEREAEHARAGRGGRIRVKLNGLADGPVIAALYRASQAGASVELVVRGICMLRPGVPGLSERIRVTSILGRFLEHARIYHFENGGAAEYYIGSADWRPRNLRRRIEVAVPVRDAAARARLDRILTTELTDPTAWELAADGSYTRRTARPGDGASAQEQFLEATPASY
;
A
#
# COMPACT_ATOMS: atom_id res chain seq x y z
N MET A 1 36.39 46.67 16.96
CA MET A 1 36.33 45.31 16.37
C MET A 1 34.99 44.70 16.74
N SER A 2 34.06 44.57 15.79
CA SER A 2 32.80 43.85 16.04
C SER A 2 33.16 42.39 16.26
N ALA A 3 33.07 41.90 17.50
CA ALA A 3 33.47 40.54 17.84
C ALA A 3 32.48 39.57 17.20
N VAL A 4 32.92 38.86 16.14
CA VAL A 4 32.21 37.70 15.61
C VAL A 4 32.00 36.72 16.76
N ALA A 5 30.75 36.30 17.00
CA ALA A 5 30.44 35.35 18.06
C ALA A 5 31.28 34.07 17.86
N PRO A 6 31.96 33.57 18.89
CA PRO A 6 32.83 32.40 18.72
C PRO A 6 32.00 31.15 18.43
N ARG A 7 32.55 30.32 17.54
CA ARG A 7 31.88 29.13 16.98
C ARG A 7 32.77 27.90 17.11
N TRP A 8 32.13 26.75 17.28
CA TRP A 8 32.78 25.44 17.32
C TRP A 8 32.03 24.43 16.46
N ASP A 9 32.76 23.51 15.87
CA ASP A 9 32.23 22.34 15.20
C ASP A 9 31.85 21.27 16.21
N ILE A 10 30.70 20.65 16.00
CA ILE A 10 30.22 19.55 16.84
C ILE A 10 30.41 18.25 16.05
N PRO A 11 31.29 17.34 16.52
CA PRO A 11 31.77 16.23 15.70
C PRO A 11 30.70 15.15 15.43
N SER A 12 29.68 15.03 16.28
CA SER A 12 28.68 13.96 16.16
C SER A 12 27.29 14.35 16.68
N ALA A 13 26.28 13.54 16.34
CA ALA A 13 24.91 13.70 16.83
C ALA A 13 24.82 13.42 18.35
N GLU A 14 25.62 12.47 18.85
CA GLU A 14 25.73 12.15 20.27
C GLU A 14 26.33 13.32 21.05
N ALA A 15 27.38 13.97 20.52
CA ALA A 15 27.96 15.16 21.13
C ALA A 15 26.95 16.33 21.18
N LEU A 16 26.14 16.50 20.13
CA LEU A 16 25.05 17.48 20.12
C LEU A 16 23.98 17.14 21.18
N GLN A 17 23.57 15.88 21.29
CA GLN A 17 22.58 15.46 22.30
C GLN A 17 23.12 15.67 23.72
N ALA A 18 24.39 15.34 23.96
CA ALA A 18 25.07 15.61 25.22
C ALA A 18 25.10 17.12 25.52
N LEU A 19 25.43 17.97 24.54
CA LEU A 19 25.39 19.43 24.71
C LEU A 19 23.99 19.99 25.02
N VAL A 20 22.93 19.29 24.59
CA VAL A 20 21.54 19.66 24.92
C VAL A 20 21.14 19.19 26.32
N ALA A 21 21.50 17.95 26.69
CA ALA A 21 21.05 17.30 27.92
C ALA A 21 21.92 17.63 29.14
N ASP A 22 23.23 17.80 28.95
CA ASP A 22 24.17 17.90 30.06
C ASP A 22 24.05 19.23 30.83
N PRO A 23 24.36 19.19 32.14
CA PRO A 23 24.60 20.40 32.92
C PRO A 23 25.84 21.12 32.40
N LEU A 24 25.73 22.44 32.26
CA LEU A 24 26.84 23.27 31.78
C LEU A 24 27.98 23.34 32.81
N PRO A 25 29.25 23.42 32.35
CA PRO A 25 30.39 23.60 33.25
C PRO A 25 30.36 24.98 33.93
N LEU A 26 31.28 25.21 34.89
CA LEU A 26 31.45 26.49 35.58
C LEU A 26 30.25 26.92 36.46
N GLY A 27 29.42 25.97 36.92
CA GLY A 27 28.28 26.24 37.80
C GLY A 27 27.13 27.01 37.11
N LEU A 28 27.08 26.98 35.77
CA LEU A 28 26.06 27.65 34.98
C LEU A 28 24.78 26.81 34.91
N ARG A 29 23.63 27.50 34.85
CA ARG A 29 22.32 26.89 34.64
C ARG A 29 21.80 27.26 33.25
N ALA A 30 21.19 26.30 32.57
CA ALA A 30 20.54 26.52 31.29
C ALA A 30 19.06 26.13 31.36
N GLY A 31 18.21 26.91 30.70
CA GLY A 31 16.80 26.54 30.49
C GLY A 31 16.64 25.39 29.48
N PRO A 32 15.40 24.88 29.30
CA PRO A 32 15.10 23.89 28.28
C PRO A 32 15.44 24.43 26.89
N ALA A 33 15.92 23.54 26.01
CA ALA A 33 16.25 23.91 24.64
C ALA A 33 14.97 24.22 23.84
N ARG A 34 14.90 25.40 23.24
CA ARG A 34 13.84 25.78 22.30
C ARG A 34 14.29 25.44 20.89
N ARG A 35 13.45 24.72 20.14
CA ARG A 35 13.71 24.38 18.74
C ARG A 35 13.16 25.44 17.80
N SER A 36 13.89 25.76 16.74
CA SER A 36 13.40 26.55 15.62
C SER A 36 14.04 26.08 14.32
N PHE A 37 13.31 26.22 13.21
CA PHE A 37 13.80 25.87 11.88
C PHE A 37 14.06 27.15 11.08
N LEU A 38 15.17 27.19 10.36
CA LEU A 38 15.56 28.30 9.51
C LEU A 38 15.96 27.73 8.15
N ARG A 39 15.66 28.45 7.08
CA ARG A 39 16.12 28.09 5.75
C ARG A 39 16.84 29.31 5.15
N ASP A 40 18.04 29.15 4.65
CA ASP A 40 18.80 30.22 3.99
C ASP A 40 19.01 29.83 2.52
N LEU A 41 18.53 30.67 1.60
CA LEU A 41 18.74 30.51 0.16
C LEU A 41 19.72 31.57 -0.32
N TYR A 42 20.89 31.14 -0.75
CA TYR A 42 21.93 32.03 -1.27
C TYR A 42 21.80 32.19 -2.78
N PHE A 43 22.15 33.37 -3.28
CA PHE A 43 22.03 33.72 -4.70
C PHE A 43 23.36 34.27 -5.23
N ASP A 44 23.71 33.87 -6.44
CA ASP A 44 24.86 34.39 -7.19
C ASP A 44 24.59 34.24 -8.70
N THR A 45 25.43 34.82 -9.56
CA THR A 45 25.38 34.47 -10.98
C THR A 45 26.04 33.12 -11.22
N PRO A 46 25.75 32.44 -12.35
CA PRO A 46 26.47 31.23 -12.74
C PRO A 46 27.99 31.39 -12.79
N ALA A 47 28.48 32.62 -13.00
CA ALA A 47 29.91 32.94 -13.04
C ALA A 47 30.50 33.33 -11.66
N GLY A 48 29.70 33.36 -10.59
CA GLY A 48 30.15 33.70 -9.24
C GLY A 48 30.48 35.18 -9.03
N ASP A 49 29.80 36.09 -9.73
CA ASP A 49 30.14 37.51 -9.77
C ASP A 49 30.04 38.21 -8.40
N LEU A 50 29.08 37.83 -7.55
CA LEU A 50 28.95 38.40 -6.20
C LEU A 50 30.06 37.91 -5.28
N ARG A 51 30.37 36.61 -5.32
CA ARG A 51 31.50 36.02 -4.56
C ARG A 51 32.84 36.63 -4.93
N ARG A 52 33.09 36.88 -6.23
CA ARG A 52 34.32 37.57 -6.67
C ARG A 52 34.49 38.99 -6.13
N ARG A 53 33.38 39.59 -5.68
CA ARG A 53 33.36 40.92 -5.05
C ARG A 53 33.29 40.85 -3.52
N ASP A 54 33.45 39.66 -2.95
CA ASP A 54 33.31 39.39 -1.51
C ASP A 54 31.92 39.78 -0.97
N VAL A 55 30.87 39.65 -1.79
CA VAL A 55 29.49 39.96 -1.44
C VAL A 55 28.66 38.69 -1.36
N ALA A 56 27.97 38.47 -0.25
CA ALA A 56 27.00 37.38 -0.11
C ALA A 56 25.57 37.94 -0.12
N CYS A 57 24.74 37.41 -1.02
CA CYS A 57 23.31 37.70 -1.08
C CYS A 57 22.54 36.46 -0.67
N ARG A 58 21.73 36.56 0.39
CA ARG A 58 20.86 35.47 0.83
C ARG A 58 19.48 35.96 1.21
N VAL A 59 18.51 35.08 1.06
CA VAL A 59 17.16 35.23 1.60
C VAL A 59 17.04 34.23 2.75
N CYS A 60 16.94 34.75 3.97
CA CYS A 60 16.68 33.96 5.16
C CYS A 60 15.17 33.79 5.34
N PHE A 61 14.73 32.58 5.57
CA PHE A 61 13.36 32.20 5.90
C PHE A 61 13.35 31.74 7.35
N ALA A 62 12.61 32.43 8.19
CA ALA A 62 12.41 32.02 9.58
C ALA A 62 11.26 31.02 9.72
N ALA A 63 11.20 30.29 10.85
CA ALA A 63 10.10 29.38 11.19
C ALA A 63 8.74 30.08 11.22
N ASP A 64 8.76 31.39 11.46
CA ASP A 64 7.62 32.29 11.35
C ASP A 64 7.60 32.96 9.98
N ASP A 65 7.93 32.28 8.86
CA ASP A 65 7.87 32.72 7.44
C ASP A 65 8.30 34.17 7.10
N ARG A 66 9.01 34.85 8.02
CA ARG A 66 9.61 36.14 7.76
C ARG A 66 10.78 35.92 6.83
N ARG A 67 10.77 36.65 5.72
CA ARG A 67 11.85 36.66 4.75
C ARG A 67 12.69 37.88 4.97
N THR A 68 13.97 37.67 5.18
CA THR A 68 14.92 38.76 5.29
C THR A 68 15.89 38.65 4.13
N LEU A 69 15.90 39.66 3.27
CA LEU A 69 16.96 39.82 2.29
C LEU A 69 18.18 40.36 3.02
N VAL A 70 19.27 39.61 2.99
CA VAL A 70 20.53 39.93 3.66
C VAL A 70 21.63 40.08 2.62
N LEU A 71 22.34 41.20 2.70
CA LEU A 71 23.56 41.48 1.95
C LEU A 71 24.73 41.69 2.92
N GLU A 72 25.75 40.86 2.75
CA GLU A 72 26.98 40.84 3.56
C GLU A 72 28.19 41.20 2.68
N GLY A 73 29.23 41.81 3.28
CA GLY A 73 30.53 42.03 2.62
C GLY A 73 30.74 43.35 1.87
N LEU A 74 29.75 44.25 1.84
CA LEU A 74 29.85 45.54 1.12
C LEU A 74 30.73 46.61 1.79
N ARG A 75 30.85 46.58 3.13
CA ARG A 75 31.65 47.50 3.96
C ARG A 75 32.03 46.81 5.28
N PRO A 76 33.09 47.24 5.99
CA PRO A 76 33.34 46.78 7.36
C PRO A 76 32.19 47.22 8.27
N GLY A 77 31.30 46.30 8.62
CA GLY A 77 30.08 46.59 9.38
C GLY A 77 29.12 45.40 9.42
N PRO A 78 27.99 45.51 10.16
CA PRO A 78 26.98 44.46 10.21
C PRO A 78 26.30 44.27 8.84
N PRO A 79 25.75 43.06 8.58
CA PRO A 79 24.93 42.79 7.39
C PRO A 79 23.84 43.84 7.18
N GLU A 80 23.62 44.26 5.93
CA GLU A 80 22.40 44.97 5.59
C GLU A 80 21.27 43.95 5.41
N ALA A 81 20.30 44.02 6.31
CA ALA A 81 19.16 43.12 6.33
C ALA A 81 17.87 43.94 6.24
N ALA A 82 16.93 43.49 5.41
CA ALA A 82 15.60 44.06 5.35
C ALA A 82 14.58 42.95 5.19
N GLU A 83 13.48 43.06 5.94
CA GLU A 83 12.33 42.18 5.76
C GLU A 83 11.68 42.46 4.39
N VAL A 84 11.34 41.39 3.67
CA VAL A 84 10.80 41.42 2.32
C VAL A 84 9.51 40.60 2.26
N ALA A 85 8.48 41.13 1.61
CA ALA A 85 7.17 40.48 1.52
C ALA A 85 7.03 39.65 0.23
N GLU A 86 7.88 39.94 -0.76
CA GLU A 86 7.96 39.26 -2.04
C GLU A 86 8.50 37.83 -1.89
N LEU A 87 8.36 37.06 -2.96
CA LEU A 87 8.31 35.60 -2.85
C LEU A 87 9.03 34.82 -3.92
N ASP A 88 8.93 35.36 -5.12
CA ASP A 88 9.92 35.09 -6.12
C ASP A 88 11.16 35.95 -5.78
N ALA A 89 12.33 35.34 -5.91
CA ALA A 89 13.60 35.99 -5.67
C ALA A 89 13.81 37.21 -6.59
N ALA A 90 13.35 37.15 -7.84
CA ALA A 90 13.47 38.27 -8.78
C ALA A 90 12.68 39.49 -8.29
N ALA A 91 11.47 39.30 -7.76
CA ALA A 91 10.68 40.36 -7.14
C ALA A 91 11.34 40.92 -5.86
N ILE A 92 11.91 40.06 -5.01
CA ILE A 92 12.69 40.47 -3.82
C ILE A 92 13.85 41.39 -4.24
N PHE A 93 14.58 41.01 -5.29
CA PHE A 93 15.73 41.78 -5.76
C PHE A 93 15.36 43.04 -6.54
N ALA A 94 14.14 43.11 -7.12
CA ALA A 94 13.58 44.30 -7.74
C ALA A 94 12.94 45.28 -6.73
N GLY A 95 12.75 44.85 -5.48
CA GLY A 95 12.09 45.62 -4.41
C GLY A 95 12.79 46.92 -4.00
N LYS A 96 12.15 47.73 -3.15
CA LYS A 96 12.69 49.05 -2.74
C LYS A 96 13.55 49.01 -1.47
N SER A 97 13.76 47.82 -0.90
CA SER A 97 14.55 47.66 0.32
C SER A 97 16.00 48.14 0.14
N GLY A 98 16.64 48.57 1.24
CA GLY A 98 18.05 48.99 1.23
C GLY A 98 18.97 47.95 0.56
N PRO A 99 18.92 46.67 0.99
CA PRO A 99 19.65 45.59 0.36
C PRO A 99 19.33 45.42 -1.13
N ALA A 100 18.05 45.41 -1.53
CA ALA A 100 17.67 45.22 -2.94
C ALA A 100 18.17 46.36 -3.85
N ARG A 101 18.11 47.62 -3.39
CA ARG A 101 18.66 48.77 -4.14
C ARG A 101 20.17 48.65 -4.35
N ARG A 102 20.90 48.16 -3.34
CA ARG A 102 22.36 47.96 -3.45
C ARG A 102 22.70 46.76 -4.32
N LEU A 103 21.94 45.67 -4.22
CA LEU A 103 22.10 44.51 -5.10
C LEU A 103 22.01 44.91 -6.57
N ARG A 104 20.99 45.71 -6.93
CA ARG A 104 20.81 46.26 -8.28
C ARG A 104 21.93 47.18 -8.75
N ALA A 105 22.60 47.87 -7.83
CA ALA A 105 23.77 48.69 -8.15
C ALA A 105 25.02 47.85 -8.44
N LEU A 106 25.07 46.61 -7.91
CA LEU A 106 26.21 45.70 -8.09
C LEU A 106 26.05 44.82 -9.32
N ILE A 107 24.83 44.33 -9.56
CA ILE A 107 24.56 43.33 -10.58
C ILE A 107 23.13 43.42 -11.09
N ASP A 108 22.92 42.99 -12.33
CA ASP A 108 21.58 42.76 -12.85
C ASP A 108 20.91 41.58 -12.11
N PRO A 109 19.83 41.81 -11.35
CA PRO A 109 19.17 40.75 -10.59
C PRO A 109 18.61 39.63 -11.45
N ALA A 110 18.31 39.89 -12.73
CA ALA A 110 17.80 38.85 -13.64
C ALA A 110 18.83 37.74 -13.89
N ARG A 111 20.11 37.98 -13.59
CA ARG A 111 21.19 37.00 -13.73
C ARG A 111 21.44 36.16 -12.49
N LEU A 112 20.76 36.46 -11.37
CA LEU A 112 20.95 35.75 -10.12
C LEU A 112 20.18 34.43 -10.13
N VAL A 113 20.86 33.36 -9.76
CA VAL A 113 20.29 32.02 -9.58
C VAL A 113 20.57 31.54 -8.16
N PRO A 114 19.71 30.67 -7.59
CA PRO A 114 20.02 30.00 -6.34
C PRO A 114 21.35 29.25 -6.46
N SER A 115 22.28 29.51 -5.54
CA SER A 115 23.61 28.90 -5.55
C SER A 115 23.74 27.80 -4.51
N VAL A 116 23.23 27.99 -3.28
CA VAL A 116 23.17 26.97 -2.22
C VAL A 116 21.97 27.22 -1.33
N GLU A 117 21.36 26.14 -0.85
CA GLU A 117 20.29 26.16 0.13
C GLU A 117 20.74 25.46 1.42
N LEU A 118 20.57 26.13 2.55
CA LEU A 118 20.85 25.61 3.89
C LEU A 118 19.56 25.51 4.70
N GLU A 119 19.27 24.35 5.24
CA GLU A 119 18.22 24.16 6.25
C GLU A 119 18.89 24.01 7.60
N THR A 120 18.48 24.79 8.59
CA THR A 120 19.05 24.79 9.94
C THR A 120 17.99 24.45 10.96
N GLU A 121 18.13 23.29 11.63
CA GLU A 121 17.45 23.03 12.90
C GLU A 121 18.29 23.67 14.02
N ARG A 122 17.75 24.70 14.65
CA ARG A 122 18.38 25.42 15.75
C ARG A 122 17.80 24.97 17.09
N ARG A 123 18.67 24.67 18.04
CA ARG A 123 18.35 24.44 19.45
C ARG A 123 18.99 25.53 20.29
N LEU A 124 18.15 26.40 20.85
CA LEU A 124 18.56 27.54 21.67
C LEU A 124 18.40 27.21 23.15
N ARG A 125 19.49 27.30 23.95
CA ARG A 125 19.42 27.28 25.42
C ARG A 125 19.81 28.65 25.97
N LEU A 126 18.99 29.18 26.86
CA LEU A 126 19.29 30.41 27.60
C LEU A 126 20.11 30.07 28.84
N VAL A 127 21.28 30.68 28.97
CA VAL A 127 22.29 30.37 30.00
C VAL A 127 22.41 31.52 31.00
N ARG A 128 22.48 31.18 32.29
CA ARG A 128 22.64 32.12 33.41
C ARG A 128 23.54 31.54 34.50
N ARG A 129 24.12 32.41 35.32
CA ARG A 129 24.78 32.00 36.58
C ARG A 129 23.72 31.59 37.62
N ALA A 130 24.08 30.68 38.53
CA ALA A 130 23.13 30.11 39.49
C ALA A 130 22.38 31.15 40.36
N LEU A 131 23.04 32.27 40.71
CA LEU A 131 22.50 33.35 41.53
C LEU A 131 21.86 34.50 40.72
N VAL A 132 21.90 34.44 39.39
CA VAL A 132 21.36 35.49 38.51
C VAL A 132 20.04 35.00 37.91
N PRO A 133 18.92 35.76 38.06
CA PRO A 133 17.61 35.30 37.59
C PRO A 133 17.43 35.46 36.07
N TRP A 134 18.17 36.37 35.43
CA TRP A 134 18.07 36.67 34.00
C TRP A 134 19.13 35.91 33.17
N PRO A 135 18.85 35.57 31.90
CA PRO A 135 19.83 34.97 31.01
C PRO A 135 20.90 35.98 30.59
N GLU A 136 22.16 35.54 30.63
CA GLU A 136 23.34 36.35 30.29
C GLU A 136 23.99 35.91 28.97
N LEU A 137 23.69 34.70 28.50
CA LEU A 137 24.29 34.11 27.30
C LEU A 137 23.32 33.17 26.60
N GLU A 138 23.41 33.09 25.27
CA GLU A 138 22.66 32.14 24.45
C GLU A 138 23.61 31.07 23.91
N LEU A 139 23.27 29.82 24.18
CA LEU A 139 23.90 28.64 23.61
C LEU A 139 23.08 28.21 22.39
N VAL A 140 23.61 28.46 21.19
CA VAL A 140 22.96 28.18 19.92
C VAL A 140 23.58 26.93 19.32
N LEU A 141 22.82 25.85 19.22
CA LEU A 141 23.24 24.58 18.65
C LEU A 141 22.51 24.36 17.34
N ASP A 142 23.21 24.46 16.22
CA ASP A 142 22.62 24.39 14.89
C ASP A 142 23.00 23.07 14.22
N VAL A 143 22.02 22.38 13.66
CA VAL A 143 22.19 21.28 12.71
C VAL A 143 21.86 21.85 11.34
N VAL A 144 22.88 21.97 10.49
CA VAL A 144 22.76 22.59 9.17
C VAL A 144 22.83 21.50 8.12
N THR A 145 21.72 21.29 7.42
CA THR A 145 21.60 20.44 6.23
C THR A 145 21.83 21.29 5.00
N VAL A 146 22.83 20.94 4.19
CA VAL A 146 23.05 21.57 2.89
C VAL A 146 22.23 20.79 1.86
N ARG A 147 21.43 21.43 1.00
CA ARG A 147 20.65 20.70 -0.01
C ARG A 147 21.39 20.60 -1.33
N SER A 148 21.49 19.38 -1.86
CA SER A 148 21.85 19.08 -3.25
C SER A 148 20.82 18.13 -3.87
N SER A 149 20.89 17.92 -5.19
CA SER A 149 19.96 17.04 -5.92
C SER A 149 20.11 15.55 -5.59
N GLU A 150 21.23 15.13 -5.01
CA GLU A 150 21.57 13.69 -4.82
C GLU A 150 21.93 13.31 -3.38
N ALA A 151 22.43 14.25 -2.56
CA ALA A 151 22.77 14.04 -1.15
C ALA A 151 22.50 15.29 -0.29
N ALA A 152 22.22 15.10 1.00
CA ALA A 152 21.97 16.19 1.95
C ALA A 152 22.99 16.15 3.10
N PRO A 153 24.23 16.63 2.90
CA PRO A 153 25.25 16.57 3.93
C PRO A 153 24.86 17.49 5.08
N VAL A 154 25.18 17.05 6.29
CA VAL A 154 24.83 17.76 7.52
C VAL A 154 26.11 18.10 8.29
N PHE A 155 26.24 19.34 8.72
CA PHE A 155 27.22 19.74 9.72
C PHE A 155 26.53 20.34 10.92
N ARG A 156 27.25 20.36 12.05
CA ARG A 156 26.70 20.79 13.34
C ARG A 156 27.62 21.82 13.95
N GLU A 157 27.06 22.91 14.45
CA GLU A 157 27.86 23.97 15.04
C GLU A 157 27.27 24.49 16.34
N LEU A 158 28.16 24.86 17.26
CA LEU A 158 27.85 25.57 18.49
C LEU A 158 28.26 27.04 18.30
N THR A 159 27.35 27.97 18.57
CA THR A 159 27.64 29.40 18.68
C THR A 159 27.28 29.90 20.08
N LEU A 160 28.20 30.62 20.73
CA LEU A 160 27.93 31.27 22.00
C LEU A 160 27.68 32.77 21.77
N ARG A 161 26.46 33.24 22.02
CA ARG A 161 26.10 34.66 21.85
C ARG A 161 25.98 35.34 23.21
N PRO A 162 26.90 36.21 23.61
CA PRO A 162 26.76 36.98 24.84
C PRO A 162 25.63 38.00 24.68
N ARG A 163 24.85 38.21 25.75
CA ARG A 163 23.90 39.33 25.79
C ARG A 163 24.63 40.63 26.21
N PRO A 164 24.13 41.82 25.83
CA PRO A 164 24.82 43.09 26.12
C PRO A 164 25.13 43.33 27.59
N TRP A 165 24.31 42.80 28.50
CA TRP A 165 24.48 42.87 29.97
C TRP A 165 25.13 41.62 30.58
N GLY A 166 25.50 40.63 29.77
CA GLY A 166 26.03 39.36 30.22
C GLY A 166 27.51 39.45 30.58
N THR A 167 27.88 38.88 31.74
CA THR A 167 29.28 38.87 32.20
C THR A 167 29.93 37.48 32.12
N ILE A 168 29.24 36.49 31.54
CA ILE A 168 29.75 35.14 31.33
C ILE A 168 30.90 35.19 30.31
N GLY A 169 32.10 34.77 30.74
CA GLY A 169 33.28 34.72 29.88
C GLY A 169 33.14 33.68 28.77
N VAL A 170 32.79 34.13 27.56
CA VAL A 170 32.50 33.27 26.40
C VAL A 170 33.68 32.38 26.02
N ALA A 171 34.91 32.91 26.06
CA ALA A 171 36.11 32.15 25.73
C ALA A 171 36.37 31.00 26.73
N ARG A 172 36.16 31.27 28.03
CA ARG A 172 36.36 30.27 29.10
C ARG A 172 35.30 29.18 29.07
N LEU A 173 34.03 29.55 28.82
CA LEU A 173 32.94 28.58 28.64
C LEU A 173 33.14 27.74 27.39
N GLY A 174 33.52 28.36 26.28
CA GLY A 174 33.81 27.69 25.02
C GLY A 174 34.94 26.67 25.15
N ALA A 175 36.05 27.03 25.81
CA ALA A 175 37.16 26.10 26.07
C ALA A 175 36.73 24.89 26.93
N ALA A 176 35.95 25.13 27.99
CA ALA A 176 35.45 24.05 28.85
C ALA A 176 34.46 23.11 28.12
N LEU A 177 33.63 23.64 27.23
CA LEU A 177 32.73 22.83 26.40
C LEU A 177 33.51 22.07 25.31
N ALA A 178 34.53 22.69 24.73
CA ALA A 178 35.41 22.06 23.75
C ALA A 178 36.18 20.88 24.34
N GLU A 179 36.75 21.04 25.53
CA GLU A 179 37.45 19.97 26.25
C GLU A 179 36.52 18.82 26.63
N ARG A 180 35.32 19.13 27.15
CA ARG A 180 34.36 18.12 27.61
C ARG A 180 33.68 17.34 26.50
N HIS A 181 33.41 17.97 25.35
CA HIS A 181 32.62 17.38 24.27
C HIS A 181 33.39 17.22 22.95
N GLY A 182 34.70 17.44 22.95
CA GLY A 182 35.56 17.28 21.77
C GLY A 182 35.25 18.28 20.64
N LEU A 183 34.96 19.54 20.96
CA LEU A 183 34.57 20.54 19.96
C LEU A 183 35.79 21.21 19.33
N HIS A 184 35.72 21.51 18.03
CA HIS A 184 36.82 22.15 17.30
C HIS A 184 36.50 23.62 16.99
N PRO A 185 37.38 24.60 17.28
CA PRO A 185 37.13 26.00 16.95
C PRO A 185 36.93 26.22 15.45
N LEU A 186 35.94 27.02 15.07
CA LEU A 186 35.63 27.34 13.68
C LEU A 186 36.06 28.76 13.31
N ALA A 187 36.93 28.87 12.30
CA ALA A 187 37.32 30.14 11.68
C ALA A 187 36.52 30.44 10.40
N THR A 188 36.00 29.42 9.72
CA THR A 188 35.24 29.54 8.48
C THR A 188 33.76 29.88 8.73
N ASP A 189 33.14 30.58 7.79
CA ASP A 189 31.72 30.87 7.85
C ASP A 189 30.84 29.70 7.37
N ARG A 190 29.54 29.81 7.62
CA ARG A 190 28.56 28.76 7.34
C ARG A 190 28.44 28.47 5.83
N ARG A 191 28.60 29.51 5.00
CA ARG A 191 28.50 29.39 3.55
C ARG A 191 29.73 28.73 2.96
N ALA A 192 30.93 29.14 3.40
CA ALA A 192 32.20 28.54 3.01
C ALA A 192 32.23 27.04 3.35
N ARG A 193 31.74 26.64 4.53
CA ARG A 193 31.62 25.23 4.91
C ARG A 193 30.63 24.46 4.05
N ALA A 194 29.50 25.07 3.71
CA ALA A 194 28.54 24.45 2.81
C ALA A 194 29.11 24.29 1.39
N ASP A 195 29.86 25.27 0.91
CA ASP A 195 30.58 25.20 -0.37
C ASP A 195 31.69 24.16 -0.32
N GLU A 196 32.43 24.02 0.78
CA GLU A 196 33.42 22.95 0.98
C GLU A 196 32.77 21.57 1.02
N LEU A 197 31.62 21.42 1.67
CA LEU A 197 30.86 20.17 1.70
C LEU A 197 30.24 19.84 0.35
N LEU A 198 29.73 20.82 -0.37
CA LEU A 198 29.22 20.63 -1.73
C LEU A 198 30.34 20.37 -2.70
N ALA A 199 31.48 21.05 -2.59
CA ALA A 199 32.67 20.79 -3.39
C ALA A 199 33.28 19.43 -3.02
N ALA A 200 33.25 19.02 -1.75
CA ALA A 200 33.68 17.70 -1.32
C ALA A 200 32.70 16.62 -1.79
N LEU A 201 31.39 16.87 -1.76
CA LEU A 201 30.39 15.97 -2.35
C LEU A 201 30.44 15.96 -3.87
N GLU A 202 30.75 17.07 -4.52
CA GLU A 202 30.98 17.12 -5.95
C GLU A 202 32.30 16.43 -6.26
N THR A 203 33.34 16.57 -5.45
CA THR A 203 34.62 15.89 -5.63
C THR A 203 34.53 14.42 -5.25
N GLU A 204 33.64 14.05 -4.33
CA GLU A 204 33.39 12.68 -3.87
C GLU A 204 32.32 12.01 -4.72
N ALA A 205 31.35 12.74 -5.28
CA ALA A 205 30.43 12.27 -6.32
C ALA A 205 31.11 12.27 -7.67
N LEU A 206 32.02 13.19 -7.97
CA LEU A 206 32.92 13.15 -9.12
C LEU A 206 33.96 12.07 -8.89
N ALA A 207 34.54 11.88 -7.70
CA ALA A 207 35.41 10.74 -7.42
C ALA A 207 34.63 9.44 -7.42
N ARG A 208 33.40 9.36 -6.94
CA ARG A 208 32.51 8.18 -7.06
C ARG A 208 31.90 8.04 -8.45
N ALA A 209 31.85 9.06 -9.29
CA ALA A 209 31.40 8.99 -10.69
C ALA A 209 32.57 8.78 -11.68
N VAL A 210 33.78 9.13 -11.27
CA VAL A 210 35.05 8.91 -11.97
C VAL A 210 35.69 7.59 -11.51
N GLN A 211 35.46 7.14 -10.27
CA GLN A 211 35.87 5.82 -9.75
C GLN A 211 34.73 4.78 -9.72
N GLY A 212 33.46 5.18 -9.67
CA GLY A 212 32.32 4.27 -9.80
C GLY A 212 31.91 4.15 -11.26
N GLN A 213 32.09 2.95 -11.83
CA GLN A 213 31.72 2.63 -13.20
C GLN A 213 30.25 2.97 -13.45
N ARG A 214 29.90 4.04 -14.19
CA ARG A 214 28.52 4.23 -14.67
C ARG A 214 28.12 3.07 -15.58
N GLU A 215 26.83 2.78 -15.63
CA GLU A 215 26.29 1.83 -16.59
C GLU A 215 25.12 2.43 -17.39
N VAL A 216 24.98 1.99 -18.63
CA VAL A 216 23.85 2.32 -19.51
C VAL A 216 23.03 1.07 -19.76
N ALA A 217 21.76 1.09 -19.37
CA ALA A 217 20.74 0.12 -19.78
C ALA A 217 19.99 0.63 -21.02
N ILE A 218 19.81 -0.25 -22.02
CA ILE A 218 19.11 0.10 -23.26
C ILE A 218 17.76 -0.61 -23.36
N VAL A 219 16.70 0.18 -23.51
CA VAL A 219 15.36 -0.25 -23.91
C VAL A 219 15.21 -0.02 -25.41
N ALA A 220 15.58 -1.01 -26.22
CA ALA A 220 15.46 -0.95 -27.67
C ALA A 220 14.03 -1.34 -28.10
N VAL A 221 13.36 -0.43 -28.80
CA VAL A 221 11.95 -0.60 -29.24
C VAL A 221 11.86 -0.60 -30.76
N ALA A 222 11.29 -1.67 -31.32
CA ALA A 222 10.99 -1.81 -32.75
C ALA A 222 9.65 -2.54 -32.92
N ASP A 223 8.80 -2.03 -33.82
CA ASP A 223 7.48 -2.61 -34.13
C ASP A 223 6.61 -2.91 -32.88
N GLY A 224 6.65 -2.00 -31.90
CA GLY A 224 5.90 -2.16 -30.64
C GLY A 224 6.46 -3.23 -29.69
N ARG A 225 7.61 -3.83 -29.99
CA ARG A 225 8.29 -4.85 -29.19
C ARG A 225 9.60 -4.33 -28.62
N MET A 226 10.04 -4.94 -27.52
CA MET A 226 11.30 -4.61 -26.84
C MET A 226 12.29 -5.75 -26.94
N ALA A 227 13.56 -5.41 -27.16
CA ALA A 227 14.64 -6.39 -27.28
C ALA A 227 15.20 -6.81 -25.91
N PHE A 228 15.38 -8.11 -25.72
CA PHE A 228 16.04 -8.72 -24.57
C PHE A 228 17.10 -9.71 -25.03
N ARG A 229 18.13 -9.89 -24.21
CA ARG A 229 19.11 -10.97 -24.37
C ARG A 229 18.78 -12.10 -23.40
N ARG A 230 18.86 -13.34 -23.88
CA ARG A 230 18.77 -14.52 -23.01
C ARG A 230 20.12 -14.80 -22.37
N LYS A 231 20.16 -14.95 -21.04
CA LYS A 231 21.34 -15.40 -20.27
C LYS A 231 20.92 -16.54 -19.34
N GLY A 232 21.27 -17.77 -19.71
CA GLY A 232 20.77 -18.97 -19.03
C GLY A 232 19.24 -19.10 -19.17
N GLY A 233 18.55 -19.26 -18.04
CA GLY A 233 17.08 -19.33 -17.98
C GLY A 233 16.36 -17.96 -17.93
N GLY A 234 17.10 -16.85 -17.87
CA GLY A 234 16.54 -15.50 -17.68
C GLY A 234 16.67 -14.57 -18.90
N LEU A 235 15.84 -13.54 -18.90
CA LEU A 235 15.84 -12.41 -19.83
C LEU A 235 16.46 -11.18 -19.15
N GLN A 236 17.32 -10.47 -19.89
CA GLN A 236 18.01 -9.28 -19.41
C GLN A 236 18.04 -8.21 -20.49
N LEU A 237 17.91 -6.95 -20.10
CA LEU A 237 18.27 -5.84 -20.97
C LEU A 237 19.79 -5.81 -21.17
N LEU A 238 20.23 -5.19 -22.26
CA LEU A 238 21.66 -4.94 -22.43
C LEU A 238 22.07 -3.81 -21.50
N VAL A 239 23.05 -4.09 -20.65
CA VAL A 239 23.72 -3.13 -19.77
C VAL A 239 25.20 -3.12 -20.14
N VAL A 240 25.76 -1.93 -20.34
CA VAL A 240 27.19 -1.73 -20.62
C VAL A 240 27.80 -0.72 -19.66
N GLU A 241 29.10 -0.82 -19.44
CA GLU A 241 29.87 0.16 -18.69
C GLU A 241 30.06 1.47 -19.48
N GLY A 242 30.12 2.59 -18.76
CA GLY A 242 30.16 3.95 -19.26
C GLY A 242 28.85 4.71 -19.01
N GLY A 243 28.85 6.00 -19.32
CA GLY A 243 27.67 6.86 -19.23
C GLY A 243 27.49 7.70 -20.49
N GLY A 244 26.31 8.29 -20.65
CA GLY A 244 25.98 9.20 -21.73
C GLY A 244 25.64 8.52 -23.06
N GLU A 245 25.35 9.36 -24.05
CA GLU A 245 24.86 8.94 -25.37
C GLU A 245 25.86 8.05 -26.11
N GLU A 246 27.17 8.30 -25.97
CA GLU A 246 28.20 7.51 -26.66
C GLU A 246 28.26 6.06 -26.14
N ALA A 247 28.13 5.87 -24.82
CA ALA A 247 28.01 4.53 -24.24
C ALA A 247 26.75 3.81 -24.74
N CYS A 248 25.63 4.52 -24.86
CA CYS A 248 24.40 4.01 -25.47
C CYS A 248 24.61 3.60 -26.94
N ARG A 249 25.25 4.44 -27.77
CA ARG A 249 25.54 4.14 -29.18
C ARG A 249 26.54 2.98 -29.35
N ARG A 250 27.52 2.85 -28.46
CA ARG A 250 28.41 1.67 -28.42
C ARG A 250 27.62 0.40 -28.12
N ALA A 251 26.73 0.44 -27.13
CA ALA A 251 25.89 -0.70 -26.81
C ALA A 251 24.92 -1.04 -27.95
N LEU A 252 24.34 -0.06 -28.66
CA LEU A 252 23.55 -0.33 -29.87
C LEU A 252 24.37 -1.02 -30.97
N ARG A 253 25.62 -0.59 -31.19
CA ARG A 253 26.53 -1.28 -32.14
C ARG A 253 26.78 -2.73 -31.74
N GLN A 254 27.00 -2.99 -30.46
CA GLN A 254 27.16 -4.36 -29.94
C GLN A 254 25.87 -5.19 -30.05
N LEU A 255 24.71 -4.55 -29.86
CA LEU A 255 23.40 -5.19 -29.79
C LEU A 255 22.83 -5.50 -31.19
N LEU A 256 22.81 -4.50 -32.06
CA LEU A 256 22.08 -4.48 -33.33
C LEU A 256 23.02 -4.42 -34.55
N GLY A 257 24.34 -4.34 -34.34
CA GLY A 257 25.31 -4.16 -35.42
C GLY A 257 25.31 -2.76 -36.04
N THR A 258 24.54 -1.82 -35.48
CA THR A 258 24.43 -0.43 -35.97
C THR A 258 24.25 0.55 -34.80
N ALA A 259 24.73 1.78 -34.96
CA ALA A 259 24.45 2.91 -34.06
C ALA A 259 23.23 3.75 -34.51
N GLU A 260 22.60 3.37 -35.62
CA GLU A 260 21.47 4.10 -36.21
C GLU A 260 20.21 3.92 -35.36
N GLY A 261 19.55 5.04 -35.07
CA GLY A 261 18.37 5.09 -34.22
C GLY A 261 18.32 6.40 -33.43
N GLN A 262 17.12 6.78 -33.02
CA GLN A 262 16.90 7.90 -32.11
C GLN A 262 17.07 7.40 -30.68
N VAL A 263 18.08 7.91 -29.97
CA VAL A 263 18.33 7.60 -28.56
C VAL A 263 17.89 8.75 -27.66
N ARG A 264 17.26 8.44 -26.52
CA ARG A 264 16.87 9.43 -25.51
C ARG A 264 17.06 8.85 -24.11
N LEU A 265 17.54 9.68 -23.18
CA LEU A 265 17.59 9.34 -21.76
C LEU A 265 16.15 9.32 -21.21
N LEU A 266 15.75 8.20 -20.60
CA LEU A 266 14.47 8.05 -19.92
C LEU A 266 14.57 8.49 -18.45
N GLY A 267 15.71 8.26 -17.83
CA GLY A 267 16.00 8.63 -16.45
C GLY A 267 17.23 7.90 -15.91
N THR A 268 17.60 8.24 -14.69
CA THR A 268 18.71 7.61 -13.96
C THR A 268 18.17 6.84 -12.77
N VAL A 269 18.84 5.74 -12.43
CA VAL A 269 18.60 5.00 -11.21
C VAL A 269 19.83 5.16 -10.31
N PRO A 270 19.66 5.59 -9.05
CA PRO A 270 20.78 5.83 -8.16
C PRO A 270 21.57 4.55 -7.90
N ALA A 271 22.85 4.74 -7.59
CA ALA A 271 23.74 3.66 -7.17
C ALA A 271 23.23 3.04 -5.85
N THR A 272 23.46 1.75 -5.72
CA THR A 272 23.27 0.97 -4.49
C THR A 272 24.57 0.23 -4.20
N GLU A 273 24.69 -0.41 -3.02
CA GLU A 273 25.87 -1.25 -2.71
C GLU A 273 26.13 -2.35 -3.76
N ARG A 274 25.12 -2.75 -4.55
CA ARG A 274 25.20 -3.86 -5.51
C ARG A 274 25.15 -3.42 -6.98
N ARG A 275 24.92 -2.14 -7.25
CA ARG A 275 24.72 -1.61 -8.60
C ARG A 275 25.28 -0.19 -8.69
N PRO A 276 26.09 0.14 -9.70
CA PRO A 276 26.48 1.53 -9.93
C PRO A 276 25.30 2.38 -10.45
N VAL A 277 25.51 3.68 -10.62
CA VAL A 277 24.50 4.55 -11.26
C VAL A 277 24.13 3.97 -12.63
N LEU A 278 22.84 3.73 -12.84
CA LEU A 278 22.31 3.15 -14.06
C LEU A 278 21.54 4.20 -14.84
N GLU A 279 22.06 4.63 -15.99
CA GLU A 279 21.36 5.47 -16.94
C GLU A 279 20.48 4.61 -17.84
N VAL A 280 19.18 4.93 -17.93
CA VAL A 280 18.23 4.15 -18.73
C VAL A 280 17.90 4.91 -19.99
N TRP A 281 18.24 4.34 -21.13
CA TRP A 281 18.07 4.96 -22.44
C TRP A 281 17.07 4.18 -23.28
N VAL A 282 16.24 4.88 -24.05
CA VAL A 282 15.40 4.28 -25.09
C VAL A 282 16.06 4.46 -26.44
N ALA A 283 16.02 3.42 -27.27
CA ALA A 283 16.43 3.48 -28.67
C ALA A 283 15.24 3.14 -29.58
N ARG A 284 14.91 4.06 -30.49
CA ARG A 284 13.74 3.97 -31.41
C ARG A 284 14.15 4.23 -32.86
N ARG A 285 13.21 4.03 -33.80
CA ARG A 285 13.44 4.14 -35.26
C ARG A 285 14.59 3.24 -35.74
N LEU A 286 14.65 2.05 -35.16
CA LEU A 286 15.58 1.00 -35.55
C LEU A 286 15.15 0.40 -36.90
N ARG A 287 16.07 -0.20 -37.65
CA ARG A 287 15.75 -0.83 -38.94
C ARG A 287 14.72 -1.97 -38.78
N ARG A 288 13.77 -2.08 -39.71
CA ARG A 288 12.65 -3.05 -39.66
C ARG A 288 13.09 -4.52 -39.82
N ASP A 289 14.24 -4.77 -40.43
CA ASP A 289 14.80 -6.13 -40.60
C ASP A 289 15.37 -6.73 -39.29
N LEU A 290 15.47 -5.93 -38.23
CA LEU A 290 16.02 -6.37 -36.94
C LEU A 290 15.05 -7.25 -36.12
N THR A 291 13.74 -7.17 -36.38
CA THR A 291 12.72 -7.99 -35.70
C THR A 291 12.57 -9.37 -36.35
N THR A 292 13.04 -9.54 -37.58
CA THR A 292 12.97 -10.79 -38.37
C THR A 292 14.30 -11.52 -38.48
N ALA A 293 15.44 -10.86 -38.24
CA ALA A 293 16.76 -11.48 -38.26
C ALA A 293 17.04 -12.31 -36.99
N SER A 294 17.26 -13.62 -37.13
CA SER A 294 17.76 -14.48 -36.04
C SER A 294 19.23 -14.18 -35.72
N ARG A 295 19.45 -13.28 -34.77
CA ARG A 295 20.71 -12.96 -34.05
C ARG A 295 20.34 -12.71 -32.57
N PRO A 296 21.24 -12.66 -31.57
CA PRO A 296 21.06 -13.19 -30.20
C PRO A 296 20.00 -12.53 -29.28
N LEU A 297 19.11 -11.71 -29.83
CA LEU A 297 18.04 -10.99 -29.16
C LEU A 297 16.68 -11.61 -29.41
N GLN A 298 15.82 -11.48 -28.42
CA GLN A 298 14.43 -11.89 -28.46
C GLN A 298 13.57 -10.65 -28.27
N TRP A 299 12.53 -10.52 -29.09
CA TRP A 299 11.65 -9.36 -29.12
C TRP A 299 10.31 -9.71 -28.48
N PHE A 300 9.92 -8.98 -27.45
CA PHE A 300 8.71 -9.25 -26.67
C PHE A 300 7.75 -8.07 -26.72
N THR A 301 6.45 -8.34 -26.73
CA THR A 301 5.48 -7.27 -26.51
C THR A 301 5.54 -6.78 -25.06
N PRO A 302 5.18 -5.53 -24.77
CA PRO A 302 5.02 -5.04 -23.40
C PRO A 302 4.13 -5.94 -22.53
N ARG A 303 3.06 -6.50 -23.13
CA ARG A 303 2.18 -7.46 -22.46
C ARG A 303 2.92 -8.72 -22.01
N ASP A 304 3.81 -9.26 -22.84
CA ASP A 304 4.62 -10.44 -22.50
C ASP A 304 5.61 -10.13 -21.38
N ILE A 305 6.21 -8.94 -21.39
CA ILE A 305 7.14 -8.48 -20.36
C ILE A 305 6.41 -8.35 -19.02
N VAL A 306 5.28 -7.63 -19.01
CA VAL A 306 4.46 -7.40 -17.80
C VAL A 306 3.97 -8.72 -17.21
N GLY A 307 3.57 -9.68 -18.04
CA GLY A 307 3.13 -11.00 -17.60
C GLY A 307 4.25 -11.91 -17.05
N ARG A 308 5.51 -11.55 -17.25
CA ARG A 308 6.70 -12.34 -16.82
C ARG A 308 7.46 -11.72 -15.65
N VAL A 309 7.14 -10.48 -15.26
CA VAL A 309 7.86 -9.75 -14.20
C VAL A 309 7.81 -10.51 -12.88
N GLY A 310 8.96 -10.65 -12.23
CA GLY A 310 9.13 -11.38 -10.98
C GLY A 310 9.01 -12.90 -11.09
N SER A 311 8.81 -13.44 -12.30
CA SER A 311 9.07 -14.86 -12.55
C SER A 311 10.58 -15.13 -12.58
N PRO A 312 11.03 -16.39 -12.43
CA PRO A 312 12.44 -16.75 -12.61
C PRO A 312 13.02 -16.34 -13.97
N VAL A 313 12.16 -16.09 -14.96
CA VAL A 313 12.53 -15.64 -16.31
C VAL A 313 12.89 -14.15 -16.34
N LEU A 314 12.27 -13.30 -15.52
CA LEU A 314 12.47 -11.83 -15.56
C LEU A 314 12.51 -11.24 -14.14
N ARG A 315 13.66 -11.44 -13.49
CA ARG A 315 13.96 -10.96 -12.13
C ARG A 315 15.36 -10.37 -11.96
N GLU A 316 16.07 -10.10 -13.06
CA GLU A 316 17.42 -9.54 -12.97
C GLU A 316 17.35 -8.07 -12.48
N PRO A 317 18.10 -7.68 -11.44
CA PRO A 317 17.90 -6.40 -10.76
C PRO A 317 18.08 -5.16 -11.64
N LYS A 318 19.09 -5.11 -12.51
CA LYS A 318 19.33 -3.96 -13.39
C LYS A 318 18.22 -3.84 -14.43
N THR A 319 17.76 -4.96 -14.96
CA THR A 319 16.63 -5.07 -15.88
C THR A 319 15.35 -4.60 -15.22
N LEU A 320 15.01 -5.07 -14.02
CA LEU A 320 13.81 -4.62 -13.30
C LEU A 320 13.83 -3.10 -13.08
N ALA A 321 14.94 -2.55 -12.61
CA ALA A 321 15.04 -1.12 -12.39
C ALA A 321 14.93 -0.30 -13.68
N ALA A 322 15.59 -0.73 -14.75
CA ALA A 322 15.49 -0.09 -16.06
C ALA A 322 14.06 -0.16 -16.63
N LEU A 323 13.38 -1.29 -16.48
CA LEU A 323 11.99 -1.45 -16.90
C LEU A 323 11.04 -0.62 -16.03
N ALA A 324 11.29 -0.47 -14.73
CA ALA A 324 10.52 0.43 -13.87
C ALA A 324 10.69 1.92 -14.27
N VAL A 325 11.83 2.28 -14.87
CA VAL A 325 12.04 3.59 -15.52
C VAL A 325 11.29 3.69 -16.84
N ALA A 326 11.34 2.66 -17.67
CA ALA A 326 10.61 2.62 -18.93
C ALA A 326 9.09 2.72 -18.71
N ALA A 327 8.58 2.00 -17.70
CA ALA A 327 7.17 1.87 -17.38
C ALA A 327 6.46 3.20 -17.05
N ARG A 328 7.22 4.19 -16.59
CA ARG A 328 6.71 5.51 -16.21
C ARG A 328 6.92 6.59 -17.28
N SER A 329 7.67 6.27 -18.34
CA SER A 329 8.07 7.28 -19.31
C SER A 329 7.05 7.41 -20.44
N PRO A 330 6.57 8.63 -20.75
CA PRO A 330 5.74 8.85 -21.94
C PRO A 330 6.50 8.60 -23.25
N LEU A 331 7.84 8.44 -23.20
CA LEU A 331 8.67 8.09 -24.35
C LEU A 331 8.59 6.60 -24.72
N VAL A 332 7.90 5.79 -23.91
CA VAL A 332 7.65 4.35 -24.13
C VAL A 332 6.14 4.07 -24.03
N PRO A 333 5.29 4.64 -24.90
CA PRO A 333 3.83 4.45 -24.89
C PRO A 333 3.42 2.99 -25.14
N GLU A 334 4.31 2.16 -25.68
CA GLU A 334 4.09 0.72 -25.79
C GLU A 334 3.80 0.10 -24.42
N TRP A 335 4.43 0.61 -23.36
CA TRP A 335 4.25 0.09 -22.01
C TRP A 335 2.83 0.24 -21.50
N SER A 336 2.13 1.31 -21.92
CA SER A 336 0.78 1.60 -21.47
C SER A 336 -0.32 0.85 -22.24
N GLY A 337 0.09 0.01 -23.21
CA GLY A 337 -0.85 -0.66 -24.12
C GLY A 337 -1.77 0.34 -24.85
N SER A 338 -1.34 1.60 -24.96
CA SER A 338 -2.03 2.65 -25.71
C SER A 338 -1.38 2.71 -27.09
N LEU A 339 -2.04 2.06 -28.06
CA LEU A 339 -1.84 2.43 -29.46
C LEU A 339 -2.32 3.88 -29.58
N VAL A 340 -1.37 4.81 -29.60
CA VAL A 340 -1.62 6.21 -29.94
C VAL A 340 -2.13 6.26 -31.38
N GLY A 341 -3.44 6.40 -31.55
CA GLY A 341 -4.07 6.91 -32.76
C GLY A 341 -4.57 8.32 -32.47
N GLY A 342 -4.01 9.32 -33.14
CA GLY A 342 -4.43 10.71 -33.00
C GLY A 342 -5.79 11.01 -33.65
N ALA A 343 -6.29 12.20 -33.33
CA ALA A 343 -7.49 12.87 -33.84
C ALA A 343 -8.84 12.37 -33.30
N VAL A 344 -9.40 13.19 -32.41
CA VAL A 344 -10.83 13.31 -32.15
C VAL A 344 -11.52 13.66 -33.47
N GLY A 345 -12.43 12.80 -33.95
CA GLY A 345 -13.23 13.06 -35.15
C GLY A 345 -14.10 11.88 -35.58
N GLU A 346 -15.36 11.93 -35.14
CA GLU A 346 -16.57 11.34 -35.75
C GLU A 346 -16.87 9.82 -35.68
N SER A 347 -18.13 9.57 -35.29
CA SER A 347 -18.92 8.34 -35.32
C SER A 347 -18.62 7.24 -34.29
N ALA A 348 -19.42 7.27 -33.22
CA ALA A 348 -19.70 6.13 -32.37
C ALA A 348 -20.52 5.10 -33.17
N ALA A 349 -19.86 4.10 -33.74
CA ALA A 349 -20.48 2.89 -34.24
C ALA A 349 -19.77 1.67 -33.63
N ALA A 350 -20.58 0.69 -33.23
CA ALA A 350 -20.25 -0.60 -32.62
C ALA A 350 -18.77 -1.01 -32.71
N VAL A 351 -18.11 -1.09 -31.55
CA VAL A 351 -16.85 -1.84 -31.44
C VAL A 351 -17.21 -3.33 -31.55
N GLU A 352 -17.18 -3.86 -32.77
CA GLU A 352 -17.14 -5.30 -32.97
C GLU A 352 -15.90 -5.89 -32.28
N PRO A 353 -15.99 -7.12 -31.72
CA PRO A 353 -14.83 -7.81 -31.18
C PRO A 353 -13.84 -8.04 -32.32
N PHE A 354 -12.59 -7.58 -32.14
CA PHE A 354 -11.48 -7.73 -33.09
C PHE A 354 -11.52 -9.06 -33.87
N PRO A 355 -11.85 -9.06 -35.17
CA PRO A 355 -11.58 -10.19 -36.04
C PRO A 355 -10.14 -10.05 -36.57
N GLU A 356 -9.43 -11.18 -36.60
CA GLU A 356 -8.21 -11.39 -37.41
C GLU A 356 -6.92 -10.63 -37.02
N ALA A 357 -6.48 -10.81 -35.77
CA ALA A 357 -5.05 -10.73 -35.43
C ALA A 357 -4.33 -12.10 -35.57
N ASP A 358 -4.89 -13.06 -36.31
CA ASP A 358 -4.53 -14.48 -36.15
C ASP A 358 -3.42 -14.97 -37.10
N GLU A 359 -3.11 -14.28 -38.21
CA GLU A 359 -2.18 -14.83 -39.21
C GLU A 359 -0.72 -14.36 -39.05
N ALA A 360 -0.49 -13.09 -38.72
CA ALA A 360 0.86 -12.57 -38.40
C ALA A 360 1.35 -13.01 -37.00
N ASP A 361 0.43 -13.23 -36.06
CA ASP A 361 0.72 -13.64 -34.67
C ASP A 361 1.01 -15.16 -34.58
N ARG A 362 0.57 -15.95 -35.56
CA ARG A 362 0.93 -17.38 -35.70
C ARG A 362 2.36 -17.59 -36.20
N ILE A 363 2.89 -16.71 -37.06
CA ILE A 363 4.15 -16.94 -37.80
C ILE A 363 5.41 -16.56 -36.97
N SER A 364 5.29 -15.82 -35.87
CA SER A 364 6.42 -15.49 -34.96
C SER A 364 6.59 -16.45 -33.76
N ARG A 365 5.91 -17.59 -33.74
CA ARG A 365 6.03 -18.58 -32.67
C ARG A 365 7.34 -19.39 -32.77
N VAL A 366 8.46 -18.78 -32.37
CA VAL A 366 9.31 -19.49 -31.40
C VAL A 366 8.51 -19.42 -30.10
N THR A 367 7.73 -20.48 -29.86
CA THR A 367 6.54 -20.45 -29.03
C THR A 367 6.87 -20.01 -27.60
N LEU A 368 6.24 -18.92 -27.12
CA LEU A 368 6.21 -18.52 -25.71
C LEU A 368 5.82 -19.67 -24.75
N SER A 369 5.18 -20.72 -25.26
CA SER A 369 4.96 -22.03 -24.64
C SER A 369 6.24 -22.67 -24.09
N GLU A 370 7.37 -22.57 -24.79
CA GLU A 370 8.68 -23.12 -24.41
C GLU A 370 9.35 -22.33 -23.27
N LEU A 371 8.87 -21.11 -23.00
CA LEU A 371 9.34 -20.26 -21.90
C LEU A 371 8.34 -20.17 -20.73
N ARG A 372 7.13 -20.75 -20.84
CA ARG A 372 6.14 -20.78 -19.74
C ARG A 372 6.63 -21.63 -18.56
N VAL A 373 7.38 -22.68 -18.87
CA VAL A 373 8.03 -23.50 -17.85
C VAL A 373 9.53 -23.35 -18.02
N PRO A 374 10.19 -22.43 -17.30
CA PRO A 374 11.64 -22.39 -17.30
C PRO A 374 12.15 -23.76 -16.84
N VAL A 375 13.05 -24.38 -17.61
CA VAL A 375 13.80 -25.55 -17.15
C VAL A 375 14.54 -25.10 -15.89
N LEU A 376 14.07 -25.57 -14.74
CA LEU A 376 14.70 -25.26 -13.48
C LEU A 376 16.09 -25.91 -13.46
N PRO A 377 17.10 -25.23 -12.88
CA PRO A 377 18.36 -25.89 -12.57
C PRO A 377 18.08 -27.18 -11.78
N ALA A 378 18.85 -28.25 -11.99
CA ALA A 378 18.63 -29.54 -11.30
C ALA A 378 18.56 -29.38 -9.78
N ALA A 379 19.35 -28.45 -9.22
CA ALA A 379 19.31 -28.06 -7.82
C ALA A 379 17.92 -27.56 -7.36
N ALA A 380 17.19 -26.81 -8.19
CA ALA A 380 15.88 -26.26 -7.85
C ALA A 380 14.72 -27.28 -8.00
N LEU A 381 14.99 -28.50 -8.48
CA LEU A 381 14.02 -29.60 -8.48
C LEU A 381 13.97 -30.33 -7.13
N ASP A 382 14.96 -30.12 -6.27
CA ASP A 382 14.98 -30.66 -4.92
C ASP A 382 14.06 -29.85 -4.00
N ALA A 383 12.87 -30.39 -3.71
CA ALA A 383 11.82 -29.72 -2.95
C ALA A 383 12.24 -29.29 -1.54
N GLU A 384 13.28 -29.92 -0.96
CA GLU A 384 13.78 -29.60 0.38
C GLU A 384 14.66 -28.35 0.43
N ARG A 385 15.21 -27.91 -0.72
CA ARG A 385 16.17 -26.80 -0.72
C ARG A 385 15.55 -25.44 -0.43
N GLY A 386 14.25 -25.27 -0.69
CA GLY A 386 13.60 -23.96 -0.63
C GLY A 386 14.28 -22.96 -1.57
N ALA A 387 14.67 -23.39 -2.77
CA ALA A 387 15.39 -22.55 -3.71
C ALA A 387 14.49 -21.42 -4.24
N PRO A 388 15.01 -20.20 -4.49
CA PRO A 388 14.19 -19.07 -4.91
C PRO A 388 13.35 -19.31 -6.17
N GLU A 389 13.86 -20.13 -7.09
CA GLU A 389 13.16 -20.50 -8.32
C GLU A 389 11.89 -21.33 -8.09
N GLN A 390 11.71 -21.91 -6.89
CA GLN A 390 10.55 -22.72 -6.54
C GLN A 390 9.32 -21.88 -6.15
N PHE A 391 9.49 -20.58 -5.94
CA PHE A 391 8.44 -19.70 -5.42
C PHE A 391 8.05 -18.61 -6.40
N LEU A 392 6.77 -18.24 -6.39
CA LEU A 392 6.27 -16.99 -6.94
C LEU A 392 6.33 -15.90 -5.87
N ASN A 393 6.49 -14.65 -6.29
CA ASN A 393 6.48 -13.51 -5.39
C ASN A 393 5.08 -13.26 -4.81
N ALA A 394 4.99 -12.98 -3.50
CA ALA A 394 3.72 -12.79 -2.80
C ALA A 394 2.99 -11.51 -3.23
N GLN A 395 3.70 -10.40 -3.39
CA GLN A 395 3.16 -9.09 -3.75
C GLN A 395 2.69 -9.08 -5.21
N LEU A 396 3.43 -9.70 -6.12
CA LEU A 396 2.98 -9.86 -7.50
C LEU A 396 1.79 -10.81 -7.61
N SER A 397 1.77 -11.90 -6.83
CA SER A 397 0.59 -12.77 -6.74
C SER A 397 -0.65 -12.03 -6.22
N TRP A 398 -0.47 -11.08 -5.30
CA TRP A 398 -1.55 -10.17 -4.86
C TRP A 398 -2.03 -9.25 -5.99
N LEU A 399 -1.12 -8.68 -6.80
CA LEU A 399 -1.49 -7.89 -7.97
C LEU A 399 -2.26 -8.72 -9.00
N GLU A 400 -1.90 -10.00 -9.20
CA GLU A 400 -2.66 -10.91 -10.07
C GLU A 400 -4.05 -11.24 -9.53
N PHE A 401 -4.23 -11.31 -8.21
CA PHE A 401 -5.56 -11.36 -7.61
C PHE A 401 -6.37 -10.11 -7.96
N ASN A 402 -5.84 -8.91 -7.75
CA ASN A 402 -6.56 -7.69 -8.06
C ASN A 402 -6.78 -7.50 -9.58
N ALA A 403 -5.86 -7.97 -10.43
CA ALA A 403 -6.02 -7.98 -11.89
C ALA A 403 -7.21 -8.83 -12.34
N ARG A 404 -7.52 -9.93 -11.64
CA ARG A 404 -8.70 -10.76 -11.89
C ARG A 404 -9.99 -10.12 -11.38
N VAL A 405 -9.93 -9.34 -10.29
CA VAL A 405 -11.04 -8.48 -9.86
C VAL A 405 -11.35 -7.44 -10.94
N LEU A 406 -10.34 -6.78 -11.50
CA LEU A 406 -10.51 -5.85 -12.62
C LEU A 406 -11.09 -6.54 -13.86
N ALA A 407 -10.68 -7.78 -14.14
CA ALA A 407 -11.25 -8.54 -15.26
C ALA A 407 -12.76 -8.80 -15.11
N LEU A 408 -13.30 -8.87 -13.88
CA LEU A 408 -14.76 -8.94 -13.65
C LEU A 408 -15.47 -7.62 -13.96
N ALA A 409 -14.81 -6.48 -13.73
CA ALA A 409 -15.33 -5.18 -14.17
C ALA A 409 -15.30 -5.03 -15.71
N GLU A 410 -14.31 -5.62 -16.36
CA GLU A 410 -14.17 -5.60 -17.81
C GLU A 410 -15.15 -6.57 -18.52
N ASP A 411 -15.59 -7.64 -17.84
CA ASP A 411 -16.43 -8.69 -18.43
C ASP A 411 -17.89 -8.23 -18.66
N PRO A 412 -18.37 -8.17 -19.91
CA PRO A 412 -19.75 -7.76 -20.21
C PRO A 412 -20.82 -8.76 -19.73
N ARG A 413 -20.44 -9.99 -19.34
CA ARG A 413 -21.37 -10.96 -18.73
C ARG A 413 -21.67 -10.63 -17.27
N THR A 414 -20.84 -9.81 -16.64
CA THR A 414 -21.07 -9.33 -15.28
C THR A 414 -22.11 -8.22 -15.33
N PRO A 415 -23.16 -8.22 -14.47
CA PRO A 415 -24.15 -7.14 -14.46
C PRO A 415 -23.50 -5.77 -14.30
N PHE A 416 -23.97 -4.79 -15.06
CA PHE A 416 -23.41 -3.43 -15.08
C PHE A 416 -23.08 -2.84 -13.70
N ARG A 417 -24.03 -2.89 -12.76
CA ARG A 417 -23.82 -2.34 -11.40
C ARG A 417 -22.74 -3.12 -10.64
N ALA A 418 -22.65 -4.42 -10.86
CA ALA A 418 -21.56 -5.22 -10.32
C ALA A 418 -20.20 -4.83 -10.93
N ARG A 419 -20.14 -4.50 -12.23
CA ARG A 419 -18.91 -4.00 -12.88
C ARG A 419 -18.40 -2.72 -12.23
N LEU A 420 -19.30 -1.76 -11.95
CA LEU A 420 -18.95 -0.54 -11.20
C LEU A 420 -18.42 -0.86 -9.79
N ARG A 421 -19.06 -1.80 -9.07
CA ARG A 421 -18.56 -2.23 -7.76
C ARG A 421 -17.20 -2.91 -7.85
N PHE A 422 -16.93 -3.72 -8.88
CA PHE A 422 -15.60 -4.32 -9.06
C PHE A 422 -14.51 -3.28 -9.38
N LEU A 423 -14.82 -2.21 -10.11
CA LEU A 423 -13.89 -1.08 -10.27
C LEU A 423 -13.59 -0.40 -8.93
N ALA A 424 -14.64 -0.14 -8.12
CA ALA A 424 -14.46 0.43 -6.80
C ALA A 424 -13.65 -0.50 -5.88
N ILE A 425 -13.95 -1.80 -5.87
CA ILE A 425 -13.22 -2.82 -5.10
C ILE A 425 -11.76 -2.87 -5.54
N PHE A 426 -11.46 -2.81 -6.83
CA PHE A 426 -10.09 -2.77 -7.33
C PHE A 426 -9.31 -1.57 -6.75
N SER A 427 -9.92 -0.37 -6.76
CA SER A 427 -9.34 0.85 -6.15
C SER A 427 -9.12 0.70 -4.65
N THR A 428 -10.13 0.26 -3.90
CA THR A 428 -10.02 0.12 -2.44
C THR A 428 -9.04 -0.97 -2.02
N ASN A 429 -8.94 -2.06 -2.78
CA ASN A 429 -7.91 -3.08 -2.57
C ASN A 429 -6.51 -2.47 -2.78
N LEU A 430 -6.35 -1.65 -3.81
CA LEU A 430 -5.07 -1.01 -4.11
C LEU A 430 -4.67 -0.03 -3.01
N ASP A 431 -5.61 0.72 -2.43
CA ASP A 431 -5.36 1.54 -1.24
C ASP A 431 -4.70 0.71 -0.13
N GLN A 432 -5.32 -0.41 0.25
CA GLN A 432 -4.79 -1.28 1.30
C GLN A 432 -3.40 -1.84 0.95
N PHE A 433 -3.17 -2.19 -0.30
CA PHE A 433 -1.87 -2.67 -0.76
C PHE A 433 -0.77 -1.61 -0.61
N PHE A 434 -1.08 -0.35 -0.92
CA PHE A 434 -0.14 0.75 -0.70
C PHE A 434 0.11 1.02 0.78
N MET A 435 -0.97 1.10 1.56
CA MET A 435 -0.90 1.42 3.00
C MET A 435 -0.11 0.39 3.80
N VAL A 436 -0.09 -0.87 3.37
CA VAL A 436 0.50 -1.98 4.12
C VAL A 436 1.74 -2.53 3.41
N GLU A 437 1.56 -3.13 2.24
CA GLU A 437 2.63 -3.91 1.61
C GLU A 437 3.70 -3.00 1.01
N VAL A 438 3.32 -1.98 0.24
CA VAL A 438 4.27 -1.01 -0.34
C VAL A 438 4.92 -0.16 0.76
N ALA A 439 4.15 0.24 1.78
CA ALA A 439 4.66 0.97 2.94
C ALA A 439 5.75 0.19 3.68
N SER A 440 5.51 -1.09 3.99
CA SER A 440 6.50 -1.95 4.64
C SER A 440 7.76 -2.15 3.78
N LEU A 441 7.63 -2.30 2.45
CA LEU A 441 8.79 -2.40 1.55
C LEU A 441 9.61 -1.10 1.51
N LYS A 442 8.93 0.04 1.40
CA LYS A 442 9.57 1.36 1.44
C LYS A 442 10.29 1.62 2.74
N HIS A 443 9.67 1.26 3.87
CA HIS A 443 10.31 1.35 5.18
C HIS A 443 11.58 0.49 5.25
N ALA A 444 11.54 -0.74 4.74
CA ALA A 444 12.73 -1.60 4.68
C ALA A 444 13.85 -0.97 3.84
N VAL A 445 13.53 -0.39 2.66
CA VAL A 445 14.50 0.32 1.83
C VAL A 445 15.08 1.53 2.56
N ALA A 446 14.25 2.35 3.20
CA ALA A 446 14.69 3.53 3.96
C ALA A 446 15.62 3.17 5.13
N ALA A 447 15.33 2.05 5.80
CA ALA A 447 16.14 1.52 6.89
C ALA A 447 17.41 0.78 6.40
N GLY A 448 17.68 0.73 5.09
CA GLY A 448 18.81 -0.02 4.52
C GLY A 448 18.71 -1.54 4.68
N LEU A 449 17.52 -2.05 5.01
CA LEU A 449 17.28 -3.47 5.21
C LEU A 449 17.16 -4.15 3.84
N THR A 450 17.89 -5.26 3.67
CA THR A 450 17.86 -6.06 2.43
C THR A 450 17.41 -7.52 2.64
N PRO A 451 16.34 -7.79 3.43
CA PRO A 451 15.82 -9.14 3.55
C PRO A 451 15.33 -9.62 2.18
N ARG A 452 15.66 -10.87 1.82
CA ARG A 452 15.16 -11.45 0.58
C ARG A 452 13.81 -12.11 0.80
N SER A 453 12.90 -11.87 -0.12
CA SER A 453 11.68 -12.66 -0.24
C SER A 453 11.97 -14.10 -0.69
N ALA A 454 10.99 -14.98 -0.61
CA ALA A 454 11.19 -16.40 -0.91
C ALA A 454 11.62 -16.64 -2.36
N ASP A 455 11.21 -15.79 -3.30
CA ASP A 455 11.62 -15.81 -4.72
C ASP A 455 12.97 -15.13 -4.98
N GLY A 456 13.59 -14.59 -3.92
CA GLY A 456 14.97 -14.10 -3.88
C GLY A 456 15.12 -12.60 -4.10
N LEU A 457 14.04 -11.85 -4.26
CA LEU A 457 14.08 -10.41 -4.48
C LEU A 457 14.34 -9.63 -3.18
N THR A 458 15.04 -8.51 -3.30
CA THR A 458 15.17 -7.50 -2.25
C THR A 458 13.99 -6.53 -2.26
N PRO A 459 13.74 -5.75 -1.20
CA PRO A 459 12.60 -4.84 -1.15
C PRO A 459 12.57 -3.81 -2.30
N GLN A 460 13.74 -3.31 -2.71
CA GLN A 460 13.83 -2.39 -3.86
C GLN A 460 13.48 -3.10 -5.18
N GLU A 461 13.95 -4.33 -5.39
CA GLU A 461 13.64 -5.11 -6.59
C GLU A 461 12.14 -5.48 -6.64
N GLU A 462 11.51 -5.74 -5.49
CA GLU A 462 10.06 -5.93 -5.39
C GLU A 462 9.28 -4.66 -5.72
N LEU A 463 9.71 -3.49 -5.23
CA LEU A 463 9.10 -2.20 -5.59
C LEU A 463 9.21 -1.93 -7.11
N ASP A 464 10.37 -2.22 -7.71
CA ASP A 464 10.57 -2.09 -9.16
C ASP A 464 9.62 -3.02 -9.93
N ALA A 465 9.49 -4.29 -9.50
CA ALA A 465 8.58 -5.26 -10.09
C ALA A 465 7.09 -4.88 -9.94
N ILE A 466 6.70 -4.37 -8.77
CA ILE A 466 5.36 -3.84 -8.51
C ILE A 466 5.07 -2.67 -9.45
N ALA A 467 5.99 -1.72 -9.59
CA ALA A 467 5.80 -0.54 -10.43
C ALA A 467 5.59 -0.91 -11.91
N ILE A 468 6.36 -1.89 -12.40
CA ILE A 468 6.18 -2.45 -13.74
C ILE A 468 4.78 -3.04 -13.93
N ARG A 469 4.33 -3.88 -12.99
CA ARG A 469 3.08 -4.63 -13.12
C ARG A 469 1.84 -3.77 -12.91
N LEU A 470 1.91 -2.82 -11.98
CA LEU A 470 0.77 -2.04 -11.52
C LEU A 470 0.35 -0.96 -12.53
N ARG A 471 1.28 -0.28 -13.20
CA ARG A 471 0.95 0.83 -14.11
C ARG A 471 -0.04 0.43 -15.22
N PRO A 472 0.17 -0.67 -15.96
CA PRO A 472 -0.80 -1.15 -16.94
C PRO A 472 -2.16 -1.55 -16.33
N LEU A 473 -2.20 -1.97 -15.06
CA LEU A 473 -3.47 -2.29 -14.38
C LEU A 473 -4.27 -1.02 -14.06
N VAL A 474 -3.62 0.05 -13.62
CA VAL A 474 -4.26 1.35 -13.37
C VAL A 474 -4.82 1.93 -14.68
N GLU A 475 -4.07 1.85 -15.77
CA GLU A 475 -4.55 2.33 -17.08
C GLU A 475 -5.73 1.50 -17.61
N ARG A 476 -5.69 0.17 -17.44
CA ARG A 476 -6.84 -0.70 -17.74
C ARG A 476 -8.07 -0.33 -16.90
N GLN A 477 -7.89 -0.03 -15.62
CA GLN A 477 -8.97 0.40 -14.73
C GLN A 477 -9.66 1.66 -15.27
N TYR A 478 -8.87 2.69 -15.62
CA TYR A 478 -9.42 3.92 -16.18
C TYR A 478 -10.05 3.71 -17.55
N ARG A 479 -9.45 2.90 -18.43
CA ARG A 479 -10.05 2.53 -19.72
C ARG A 479 -11.41 1.85 -19.54
N CYS A 480 -11.50 0.90 -18.61
CA CYS A 480 -12.75 0.22 -18.27
C CYS A 480 -13.81 1.22 -17.78
N PHE A 481 -13.43 2.13 -16.89
CA PHE A 481 -14.31 3.21 -16.44
C PHE A 481 -14.81 4.08 -17.61
N GLN A 482 -13.93 4.48 -18.53
CA GLN A 482 -14.32 5.30 -19.68
C GLN A 482 -15.30 4.58 -20.61
N LEU A 483 -15.11 3.29 -20.87
CA LEU A 483 -16.04 2.47 -21.65
C LEU A 483 -17.40 2.34 -20.97
N LEU A 484 -17.42 2.09 -19.65
CA LEU A 484 -18.66 2.01 -18.87
C LEU A 484 -19.40 3.35 -18.86
N ARG A 485 -18.67 4.45 -18.71
CA ARG A 485 -19.21 5.82 -18.71
C ARG A 485 -19.87 6.16 -20.04
N ALA A 486 -19.22 5.83 -21.17
CA ALA A 486 -19.74 6.09 -22.51
C ALA A 486 -20.87 5.13 -22.94
N GLY A 487 -20.92 3.92 -22.37
CA GLY A 487 -21.88 2.87 -22.72
C GLY A 487 -23.00 2.70 -21.69
N GLU A 488 -22.90 1.65 -20.87
CA GLU A 488 -23.98 1.17 -19.99
C GLU A 488 -24.46 2.21 -18.95
N LEU A 489 -23.58 3.05 -18.43
CA LEU A 489 -23.96 4.12 -17.49
C LEU A 489 -24.90 5.11 -18.19
N ALA A 490 -24.50 5.60 -19.38
CA ALA A 490 -25.32 6.48 -20.21
C ALA A 490 -26.64 5.80 -20.65
N GLY A 491 -26.59 4.52 -21.05
CA GLY A 491 -27.78 3.75 -21.42
C GLY A 491 -28.76 3.51 -20.26
N ALA A 492 -28.27 3.46 -19.02
CA ALA A 492 -29.08 3.38 -17.81
C ALA A 492 -29.64 4.74 -17.34
N GLY A 493 -29.42 5.82 -18.11
CA GLY A 493 -29.84 7.19 -17.77
C GLY A 493 -28.97 7.89 -16.74
N VAL A 494 -27.91 7.23 -16.23
CA VAL A 494 -26.97 7.81 -15.27
C VAL A 494 -25.82 8.45 -16.05
N SER A 495 -25.73 9.78 -16.05
CA SER A 495 -24.62 10.50 -16.70
C SER A 495 -23.76 11.17 -15.65
N ILE A 496 -22.43 10.95 -15.69
CA ILE A 496 -21.48 11.72 -14.88
C ILE A 496 -21.06 12.93 -15.72
N ARG A 497 -21.57 14.11 -15.38
CA ARG A 497 -21.36 15.36 -16.12
C ARG A 497 -20.41 16.30 -15.40
N ARG A 498 -19.71 17.14 -16.16
CA ARG A 498 -18.94 18.26 -15.61
C ARG A 498 -19.85 19.46 -15.36
N PHE A 499 -19.51 20.30 -14.39
CA PHE A 499 -20.36 21.44 -14.03
C PHE A 499 -20.57 22.40 -15.22
N GLY A 500 -19.52 22.62 -16.01
CA GLY A 500 -19.57 23.48 -17.20
C GLY A 500 -20.39 22.94 -18.37
N GLU A 501 -20.78 21.66 -18.36
CA GLU A 501 -21.60 21.02 -19.40
C GLU A 501 -23.10 21.13 -19.12
N LEU A 502 -23.47 21.66 -17.95
CA LEU A 502 -24.85 21.77 -17.49
C LEU A 502 -25.53 23.01 -18.05
N ASP A 503 -26.86 22.93 -18.24
CA ASP A 503 -27.66 24.10 -18.56
C ASP A 503 -27.76 25.08 -17.37
N ALA A 504 -28.27 26.29 -17.65
CA ALA A 504 -28.37 27.35 -16.65
C ALA A 504 -29.29 26.98 -15.46
N ALA A 505 -30.31 26.14 -15.67
CA ALA A 505 -31.23 25.74 -14.62
C ALA A 505 -30.56 24.77 -13.63
N ALA A 506 -29.86 23.76 -14.15
CA ALA A 506 -29.07 22.81 -13.37
C ALA A 506 -27.90 23.50 -12.66
N GLN A 507 -27.16 24.39 -13.34
CA GLN A 507 -26.12 25.20 -12.68
C GLN A 507 -26.70 26.08 -11.57
N GLY A 508 -27.86 26.71 -11.80
CA GLY A 508 -28.55 27.53 -10.81
C GLY A 508 -28.99 26.74 -9.58
N PHE A 509 -29.47 25.51 -9.78
CA PHE A 509 -29.78 24.57 -8.70
C PHE A 509 -28.53 24.22 -7.89
N LEU A 510 -27.46 23.78 -8.55
CA LEU A 510 -26.22 23.40 -7.87
C LEU A 510 -25.53 24.57 -7.18
N ARG A 511 -25.62 25.80 -7.71
CA ARG A 511 -25.15 27.04 -7.05
C ARG A 511 -25.85 27.26 -5.72
N ARG A 512 -27.18 27.11 -5.68
CA ARG A 512 -27.97 27.23 -4.43
C ARG A 512 -27.61 26.12 -3.45
N TRP A 513 -27.63 24.88 -3.91
CA TRP A 513 -27.26 23.73 -3.08
C TRP A 513 -25.83 23.85 -2.54
N PHE A 514 -24.88 24.33 -3.35
CA PHE A 514 -23.52 24.64 -2.92
C PHE A 514 -23.54 25.67 -1.78
N GLY A 515 -24.23 26.79 -1.93
CA GLY A 515 -24.33 27.83 -0.90
C GLY A 515 -24.93 27.32 0.42
N ASP A 516 -25.99 26.50 0.34
CA ASP A 516 -26.74 26.04 1.50
C ASP A 516 -26.09 24.85 2.22
N GLN A 517 -25.49 23.92 1.48
CA GLN A 517 -25.05 22.61 2.00
C GLN A 517 -23.53 22.39 1.95
N VAL A 518 -22.84 22.94 0.95
CA VAL A 518 -21.42 22.64 0.71
C VAL A 518 -20.53 23.73 1.30
N LEU A 519 -20.78 24.99 0.95
CA LEU A 519 -19.97 26.15 1.33
C LEU A 519 -19.72 26.23 2.86
N PRO A 520 -20.71 25.98 3.75
CA PRO A 520 -20.47 26.01 5.20
C PRO A 520 -19.50 24.96 5.72
N LEU A 521 -19.23 23.90 4.94
CA LEU A 521 -18.35 22.78 5.30
C LEU A 521 -16.93 22.93 4.74
N LEU A 522 -16.70 23.93 3.88
CA LEU A 522 -15.43 24.13 3.20
C LEU A 522 -14.52 25.07 4.00
N THR A 523 -13.24 24.71 4.12
CA THR A 523 -12.21 25.57 4.71
C THR A 523 -10.98 25.57 3.81
N PRO A 524 -10.73 26.64 3.04
CA PRO A 524 -9.56 26.73 2.19
C PRO A 524 -8.30 26.93 3.04
N LYS A 525 -7.35 26.00 2.91
CA LYS A 525 -6.05 26.05 3.59
C LYS A 525 -5.03 26.63 2.62
N ALA A 526 -4.92 27.96 2.64
CA ALA A 526 -3.95 28.65 1.81
C ALA A 526 -2.54 28.45 2.36
N LEU A 527 -1.60 28.08 1.49
CA LEU A 527 -0.19 28.27 1.74
C LEU A 527 0.09 29.76 1.54
N THR A 528 -0.25 30.54 2.58
CA THR A 528 0.07 31.96 2.60
C THR A 528 1.53 32.13 2.95
N ARG A 529 2.04 33.26 2.48
CA ARG A 529 3.45 33.62 2.53
C ARG A 529 3.71 34.47 3.78
N ALA A 530 2.91 34.21 4.82
CA ALA A 530 2.84 34.92 6.08
C ALA A 530 3.37 34.04 7.22
N PRO A 531 4.01 34.66 8.24
CA PRO A 531 4.51 33.99 9.41
C PRO A 531 3.64 32.93 10.08
N GLY A 532 4.14 31.69 10.17
CA GLY A 532 3.53 30.64 11.02
C GLY A 532 2.47 29.76 10.35
N HIS A 533 2.37 29.74 9.01
CA HIS A 533 1.46 28.86 8.27
C HIS A 533 2.25 27.73 7.57
N PRO A 534 2.48 26.58 8.22
CA PRO A 534 3.12 25.42 7.58
C PRO A 534 2.25 24.88 6.43
N PHE A 535 2.85 24.06 5.55
CA PHE A 535 2.09 23.28 4.57
C PHE A 535 0.95 22.54 5.29
N PRO A 536 -0.30 22.66 4.81
CA PRO A 536 -1.43 22.07 5.52
C PRO A 536 -1.28 20.56 5.56
N PHE A 537 -1.49 19.99 6.73
CA PHE A 537 -1.60 18.54 6.84
C PHE A 537 -2.76 18.04 5.98
N ILE A 538 -2.46 17.11 5.07
CA ILE A 538 -3.42 16.48 4.18
C ILE A 538 -3.77 15.12 4.74
N ALA A 539 -5.06 14.88 4.94
CA ALA A 539 -5.55 13.63 5.51
C ALA A 539 -5.48 12.46 4.51
N ASP A 540 -5.26 11.25 5.05
CA ASP A 540 -5.20 10.01 4.28
C ASP A 540 -6.48 9.75 3.48
N ARG A 541 -6.32 9.41 2.19
CA ARG A 541 -7.39 9.05 1.23
C ARG A 541 -8.52 10.08 1.10
N ARG A 542 -8.33 11.29 1.62
CA ARG A 542 -9.25 12.41 1.40
C ARG A 542 -8.98 13.02 0.04
N LEU A 543 -10.00 13.00 -0.81
CA LEU A 543 -9.93 13.73 -2.06
C LEU A 543 -9.85 15.23 -1.77
N SER A 544 -8.91 15.88 -2.44
CA SER A 544 -8.56 17.27 -2.24
C SER A 544 -8.43 17.99 -3.58
N LEU A 545 -8.59 19.32 -3.56
CA LEU A 545 -8.28 20.21 -4.68
C LEU A 545 -7.00 20.98 -4.40
N ALA A 546 -6.07 20.94 -5.35
CA ALA A 546 -4.91 21.80 -5.44
C ALA A 546 -5.28 23.03 -6.28
N LEU A 547 -5.34 24.19 -5.64
CA LEU A 547 -5.71 25.45 -6.27
C LEU A 547 -4.48 26.35 -6.41
N VAL A 548 -4.40 27.06 -7.53
CA VAL A 548 -3.49 28.20 -7.68
C VAL A 548 -4.32 29.47 -7.74
N LEU A 549 -4.09 30.39 -6.81
CA LEU A 549 -4.80 31.66 -6.73
C LEU A 549 -3.89 32.84 -7.00
N ARG A 550 -4.49 33.96 -7.39
CA ARG A 550 -3.88 35.30 -7.36
C ARG A 550 -4.89 36.32 -6.81
N ASP A 551 -4.48 37.18 -5.88
CA ASP A 551 -5.38 38.20 -5.32
C ASP A 551 -5.70 39.32 -6.32
N THR A 552 -4.75 39.64 -7.20
CA THR A 552 -4.94 40.56 -8.33
C THR A 552 -4.17 40.02 -9.55
N PRO A 553 -4.44 40.50 -10.78
CA PRO A 553 -3.71 40.05 -11.96
C PRO A 553 -2.19 40.23 -11.88
N THR A 554 -1.71 41.19 -11.09
CA THR A 554 -0.29 41.50 -10.85
C THR A 554 0.25 40.87 -9.56
N SER A 555 -0.61 40.36 -8.68
CA SER A 555 -0.21 39.66 -7.46
C SER A 555 0.45 38.32 -7.80
N PRO A 556 1.42 37.87 -6.99
CA PRO A 556 2.09 36.61 -7.26
C PRO A 556 1.14 35.42 -6.96
N ARG A 557 1.31 34.34 -7.73
CA ARG A 557 0.54 33.10 -7.55
C ARG A 557 0.84 32.49 -6.17
N HIS A 558 -0.18 31.93 -5.52
CA HIS A 558 -0.02 31.15 -4.29
C HIS A 558 -0.90 29.89 -4.31
N PHE A 559 -0.47 28.87 -3.57
CA PHE A 559 -1.14 27.58 -3.50
C PHE A 559 -2.22 27.59 -2.42
N VAL A 560 -3.36 26.96 -2.70
CA VAL A 560 -4.42 26.71 -1.71
C VAL A 560 -4.85 25.26 -1.82
N HIS A 561 -4.89 24.60 -0.67
CA HIS A 561 -5.45 23.27 -0.53
C HIS A 561 -6.89 23.35 -0.05
N LEU A 562 -7.76 22.53 -0.63
CA LEU A 562 -9.15 22.41 -0.20
C LEU A 562 -9.54 20.94 -0.12
N GLU A 563 -9.93 20.48 1.07
CA GLU A 563 -10.42 19.11 1.28
C GLU A 563 -11.91 19.02 0.98
N LEU A 564 -12.34 17.93 0.35
CA LEU A 564 -13.76 17.67 0.15
C LEU A 564 -14.42 17.15 1.44
N PRO A 565 -15.65 17.60 1.76
CA PRO A 565 -16.37 17.12 2.94
C PRO A 565 -16.89 15.69 2.71
N THR A 566 -16.65 14.80 3.67
CA THR A 566 -17.11 13.39 3.57
C THR A 566 -18.50 13.15 4.15
N SER A 567 -19.12 14.16 4.75
CA SER A 567 -20.52 14.11 5.18
C SER A 567 -21.50 14.20 4.00
N LEU A 568 -21.01 14.58 2.82
CA LEU A 568 -21.80 14.73 1.60
C LEU A 568 -21.50 13.59 0.61
N PRO A 569 -22.48 13.19 -0.22
CA PRO A 569 -22.25 12.21 -1.27
C PRO A 569 -21.25 12.74 -2.29
N ARG A 570 -20.44 11.85 -2.85
CA ARG A 570 -19.45 12.20 -3.87
C ARG A 570 -20.11 12.59 -5.18
N PHE A 571 -21.22 11.92 -5.53
CA PHE A 571 -21.98 12.15 -6.74
C PHE A 571 -23.31 12.83 -6.42
N VAL A 572 -23.43 14.11 -6.79
CA VAL A 572 -24.59 14.95 -6.49
C VAL A 572 -25.65 14.73 -7.57
N PRO A 573 -26.86 14.24 -7.23
CA PRO A 573 -27.91 14.02 -8.21
C PRO A 573 -28.48 15.35 -8.74
N LEU A 574 -28.85 15.36 -10.01
CA LEU A 574 -29.52 16.49 -10.65
C LEU A 574 -31.05 16.32 -10.54
N PRO A 575 -31.82 17.41 -10.37
CA PRO A 575 -33.25 17.31 -10.09
C PRO A 575 -34.11 17.00 -11.34
N GLN A 576 -33.56 17.15 -12.54
CA GLN A 576 -34.30 17.06 -13.81
C GLN A 576 -34.09 15.73 -14.55
N ASP A 577 -33.10 14.92 -14.16
CA ASP A 577 -32.80 13.60 -14.73
C ASP A 577 -32.01 12.72 -13.74
N GLU A 578 -31.68 11.48 -14.11
CA GLU A 578 -30.85 10.56 -13.30
C GLU A 578 -29.33 10.87 -13.41
N GLY A 579 -28.96 12.03 -13.96
CA GLY A 579 -27.58 12.49 -14.05
C GLY A 579 -27.01 12.91 -12.70
N VAL A 580 -25.68 12.79 -12.58
CA VAL A 580 -24.92 13.15 -11.40
C VAL A 580 -23.74 14.05 -11.76
N VAL A 581 -23.36 14.90 -10.81
CA VAL A 581 -22.19 15.77 -10.92
C VAL A 581 -21.23 15.45 -9.77
N PRO A 582 -19.96 15.15 -10.05
CA PRO A 582 -18.97 14.94 -8.99
C PRO A 582 -18.85 16.18 -8.08
N LEU A 583 -18.73 15.98 -6.77
CA LEU A 583 -18.70 17.08 -5.79
C LEU A 583 -17.55 18.07 -6.03
N GLU A 584 -16.41 17.60 -6.53
CA GLU A 584 -15.27 18.45 -6.88
C GLU A 584 -15.55 19.36 -8.08
N GLU A 585 -16.40 18.93 -9.03
CA GLU A 585 -16.86 19.75 -10.15
C GLU A 585 -17.83 20.83 -9.65
N VAL A 586 -18.73 20.49 -8.72
CA VAL A 586 -19.62 21.46 -8.07
C VAL A 586 -18.80 22.51 -7.32
N ILE A 587 -17.79 22.09 -6.54
CA ILE A 587 -16.92 23.02 -5.82
C ILE A 587 -16.13 23.88 -6.81
N GLY A 588 -15.49 23.28 -7.82
CA GLY A 588 -14.70 23.96 -8.84
C GLY A 588 -15.49 25.05 -9.58
N GLY A 589 -16.72 24.75 -9.98
CA GLY A 589 -17.63 25.69 -10.65
C GLY A 589 -18.15 26.84 -9.76
N ASN A 590 -17.93 26.76 -8.44
CA ASN A 590 -18.44 27.72 -7.46
C ASN A 590 -17.35 28.34 -6.57
N LEU A 591 -16.08 28.19 -6.93
CA LEU A 591 -14.96 28.70 -6.13
C LEU A 591 -15.00 30.22 -5.91
N GLU A 592 -15.63 30.99 -6.80
CA GLU A 592 -15.81 32.45 -6.63
C GLU A 592 -16.60 32.80 -5.35
N ALA A 593 -17.58 31.98 -4.98
CA ALA A 593 -18.36 32.17 -3.76
C ALA A 593 -17.54 31.85 -2.50
N LEU A 594 -16.59 30.90 -2.60
CA LEU A 594 -15.68 30.54 -1.52
C LEU A 594 -14.51 31.53 -1.36
N LEU A 595 -14.03 32.08 -2.47
CA LEU A 595 -12.81 32.90 -2.55
C LEU A 595 -13.11 34.26 -3.20
N PRO A 596 -13.97 35.09 -2.60
CA PRO A 596 -14.42 36.34 -3.21
C PRO A 596 -13.25 37.30 -3.45
N GLY A 597 -13.25 37.94 -4.62
CA GLY A 597 -12.23 38.93 -5.00
C GLY A 597 -10.86 38.34 -5.36
N ARG A 598 -10.70 37.02 -5.36
CA ARG A 598 -9.49 36.34 -5.82
C ARG A 598 -9.73 35.68 -7.17
N GLN A 599 -8.68 35.61 -7.98
CA GLN A 599 -8.74 34.85 -9.22
C GLN A 599 -8.16 33.45 -9.03
N VAL A 600 -8.98 32.46 -9.34
CA VAL A 600 -8.58 31.07 -9.49
C VAL A 600 -7.88 30.92 -10.84
N VAL A 601 -6.63 30.46 -10.83
CA VAL A 601 -5.80 30.25 -12.02
C VAL A 601 -5.88 28.79 -12.47
N GLU A 602 -5.72 27.85 -11.54
CA GLU A 602 -5.70 26.41 -11.79
C GLU A 602 -6.42 25.68 -10.65
N VAL A 603 -7.06 24.57 -10.97
CA VAL A 603 -7.77 23.68 -10.03
C VAL A 603 -7.50 22.24 -10.46
N HIS A 604 -6.92 21.44 -9.56
CA HIS A 604 -6.61 20.04 -9.86
C HIS A 604 -6.98 19.12 -8.71
N PRO A 605 -7.85 18.12 -8.93
CA PRO A 605 -8.11 17.07 -7.95
C PRO A 605 -6.87 16.20 -7.72
N PHE A 606 -6.63 15.84 -6.46
CA PHE A 606 -5.63 14.87 -6.06
C PHE A 606 -6.00 14.20 -4.75
N ARG A 607 -5.40 13.04 -4.50
CA ARG A 607 -5.60 12.25 -3.28
C ARG A 607 -4.29 11.60 -2.88
N ILE A 608 -4.02 11.51 -1.59
CA ILE A 608 -2.83 10.82 -1.08
C ILE A 608 -3.21 9.52 -0.35
N THR A 609 -2.26 8.60 -0.26
CA THR A 609 -2.35 7.42 0.60
C THR A 609 -1.14 7.41 1.53
N ARG A 610 -1.37 7.26 2.84
CA ARG A 610 -0.35 7.22 3.89
C ARG A 610 -0.14 5.80 4.40
N SER A 611 1.03 5.54 4.97
CA SER A 611 1.32 4.27 5.63
C SER A 611 0.29 3.99 6.73
N GLY A 612 -0.21 2.76 6.76
CA GLY A 612 -1.15 2.28 7.78
C GLY A 612 -0.50 1.42 8.86
N ASP A 613 0.83 1.33 8.90
CA ASP A 613 1.58 0.52 9.87
C ASP A 613 1.50 1.13 11.28
N ILE A 614 1.35 0.24 12.26
CA ILE A 614 1.18 0.53 13.70
C ILE A 614 2.32 -0.20 14.39
N HIS A 615 3.27 0.53 14.98
CA HIS A 615 4.42 -0.04 15.69
C HIS A 615 4.17 0.01 17.20
N LEU A 616 3.51 -1.04 17.71
CA LEU A 616 3.23 -1.18 19.14
C LEU A 616 4.39 -1.86 19.88
N ASP A 617 4.91 -1.22 20.92
CA ASP A 617 5.66 -1.93 21.97
C ASP A 617 4.64 -2.62 22.89
N GLU A 618 4.32 -3.87 22.55
CA GLU A 618 3.36 -4.68 23.31
C GLU A 618 3.88 -5.08 24.71
N THR A 619 5.18 -4.94 24.96
CA THR A 619 5.84 -5.39 26.20
C THR A 619 6.02 -4.28 27.24
N GLY A 620 6.10 -3.02 26.79
CA GLY A 620 6.31 -1.85 27.66
C GLY A 620 5.03 -1.24 28.25
N ALA A 621 3.84 -1.58 27.75
CA ALA A 621 2.59 -0.94 28.15
C ALA A 621 1.87 -1.66 29.31
N ALA A 622 1.39 -0.90 30.29
CA ALA A 622 0.58 -1.43 31.40
C ALA A 622 -0.84 -1.87 30.97
N ASN A 623 -1.37 -1.29 29.88
CA ASN A 623 -2.67 -1.64 29.29
C ASN A 623 -2.56 -1.66 27.75
N PHE A 624 -2.79 -2.82 27.15
CA PHE A 624 -2.69 -3.03 25.70
C PHE A 624 -3.71 -2.18 24.90
N ALA A 625 -4.95 -2.06 25.38
CA ALA A 625 -5.98 -1.26 24.71
C ALA A 625 -5.59 0.23 24.64
N GLN A 626 -5.01 0.76 25.73
CA GLN A 626 -4.56 2.15 25.78
C GLN A 626 -3.38 2.42 24.82
N ALA A 627 -2.38 1.52 24.78
CA ALA A 627 -1.26 1.65 23.84
C ALA A 627 -1.76 1.64 22.39
N MET A 628 -2.75 0.79 22.09
CA MET A 628 -3.37 0.73 20.77
C MET A 628 -4.13 2.02 20.43
N GLU A 629 -4.86 2.62 21.37
CA GLU A 629 -5.52 3.92 21.18
C GLU A 629 -4.53 5.07 20.91
N GLU A 630 -3.35 5.06 21.54
CA GLU A 630 -2.30 6.04 21.29
C GLU A 630 -1.72 5.90 19.88
N GLU A 631 -1.53 4.67 19.40
CA GLU A 631 -0.99 4.42 18.07
C GLU A 631 -2.04 4.67 16.96
N ILE A 632 -3.32 4.35 17.20
CA ILE A 632 -4.44 4.74 16.31
C ILE A 632 -4.48 6.26 16.15
N ARG A 633 -4.23 7.02 17.21
CA ARG A 633 -4.15 8.50 17.15
C ARG A 633 -2.97 9.01 16.33
N ARG A 634 -1.86 8.26 16.26
CA ARG A 634 -0.67 8.61 15.45
C ARG A 634 -0.80 8.20 13.99
N ARG A 635 -1.56 7.14 13.69
CA ARG A 635 -1.72 6.56 12.35
C ARG A 635 -2.03 7.56 11.22
N PRO A 636 -2.91 8.57 11.40
CA PRO A 636 -3.17 9.55 10.34
C PRO A 636 -1.90 10.26 9.85
N PHE A 637 -0.87 10.37 10.68
CA PHE A 637 0.39 11.06 10.41
C PHE A 637 1.50 10.16 9.84
N GLY A 638 1.16 8.97 9.34
CA GLY A 638 2.11 8.12 8.64
C GLY A 638 2.65 8.77 7.34
N PRO A 639 3.83 8.36 6.84
CA PRO A 639 4.42 8.92 5.63
C PRO A 639 3.56 8.59 4.39
N VAL A 640 3.56 9.49 3.42
CA VAL A 640 2.88 9.36 2.13
C VAL A 640 3.58 8.32 1.28
N VAL A 641 2.81 7.32 0.85
CA VAL A 641 3.31 6.20 0.03
C VAL A 641 2.83 6.24 -1.41
N ARG A 642 1.75 6.98 -1.70
CA ARG A 642 1.20 7.17 -3.05
C ARG A 642 0.49 8.51 -3.16
N VAL A 643 0.59 9.15 -4.33
CA VAL A 643 -0.19 10.32 -4.72
C VAL A 643 -0.94 10.03 -6.02
N GLU A 644 -2.26 10.13 -5.99
CA GLU A 644 -3.13 10.06 -7.16
C GLU A 644 -3.43 11.49 -7.61
N VAL A 645 -3.17 11.80 -8.88
CA VAL A 645 -3.36 13.14 -9.44
C VAL A 645 -4.19 13.06 -10.72
N GLU A 646 -5.02 14.05 -10.97
CA GLU A 646 -5.62 14.23 -12.29
C GLU A 646 -4.51 14.34 -13.36
N ARG A 647 -4.68 13.66 -14.51
CA ARG A 647 -3.71 13.70 -15.63
C ARG A 647 -3.36 15.13 -16.06
N ALA A 648 -4.32 16.06 -16.03
CA ALA A 648 -4.12 17.45 -16.42
C ALA A 648 -3.25 18.26 -15.44
N MET A 649 -2.94 17.74 -14.25
CA MET A 649 -2.13 18.46 -13.25
C MET A 649 -0.71 18.74 -13.78
N PRO A 650 -0.27 20.02 -13.84
CA PRO A 650 1.05 20.41 -14.31
C PRO A 650 2.19 19.80 -13.51
N GLN A 651 3.32 19.50 -14.16
CA GLN A 651 4.50 18.92 -13.49
C GLN A 651 5.00 19.78 -12.33
N ALA A 652 5.00 21.11 -12.48
CA ALA A 652 5.40 22.04 -11.41
C ALA A 652 4.55 21.91 -10.13
N MET A 653 3.26 21.59 -10.26
CA MET A 653 2.37 21.34 -9.12
C MET A 653 2.69 19.99 -8.46
N ARG A 654 2.98 18.96 -9.26
CA ARG A 654 3.41 17.65 -8.75
C ARG A 654 4.73 17.75 -7.98
N ASP A 655 5.68 18.52 -8.51
CA ASP A 655 6.98 18.78 -7.88
C ASP A 655 6.82 19.57 -6.57
N LEU A 656 5.90 20.54 -6.52
CA LEU A 656 5.51 21.24 -5.30
C LEU A 656 5.00 20.22 -4.28
N LEU A 657 3.94 19.46 -4.59
CA LEU A 657 3.34 18.48 -3.68
C LEU A 657 4.39 17.48 -3.17
N GLN A 658 5.22 16.92 -4.07
CA GLN A 658 6.28 15.99 -3.69
C GLN A 658 7.27 16.63 -2.70
N ARG A 659 7.69 17.87 -2.94
CA ARG A 659 8.62 18.57 -2.06
C ARG A 659 8.00 18.83 -0.69
N GLU A 660 6.77 19.32 -0.65
CA GLU A 660 6.10 19.66 0.61
C GLU A 660 5.81 18.40 1.45
N PHE A 661 5.37 17.29 0.85
CA PHE A 661 5.18 16.01 1.57
C PHE A 661 6.50 15.44 2.09
N ARG A 662 7.58 15.52 1.31
CA ARG A 662 8.92 15.13 1.79
C ARG A 662 9.38 15.98 2.97
N PHE A 663 9.02 17.26 3.00
CA PHE A 663 9.38 18.17 4.08
C PHE A 663 8.57 17.89 5.36
N GLU A 664 7.26 17.64 5.24
CA GLU A 664 6.40 17.16 6.33
C GLU A 664 7.01 15.93 7.03
N GLU A 665 7.64 15.06 6.24
CA GLU A 665 8.22 13.78 6.65
C GLU A 665 9.74 13.84 6.95
N SER A 666 10.33 15.03 7.10
CA SER A 666 11.77 15.20 7.29
C SER A 666 12.32 14.45 8.52
N GLU A 667 11.52 14.25 9.57
CA GLU A 667 11.88 13.44 10.74
C GLU A 667 11.79 11.92 10.50
N GLN A 668 11.08 11.47 9.46
CA GLN A 668 10.74 10.06 9.20
C GLN A 668 11.44 9.45 7.96
N HIS A 669 12.38 10.18 7.32
CA HIS A 669 13.08 9.76 6.09
C HIS A 669 12.10 9.36 4.96
N SER A 670 11.39 10.34 4.41
CA SER A 670 10.48 10.15 3.27
C SER A 670 11.11 9.36 2.13
N THR A 671 10.39 8.33 1.65
CA THR A 671 10.75 7.56 0.44
C THR A 671 9.95 8.01 -0.79
N LEU A 672 9.07 9.00 -0.63
CA LEU A 672 8.21 9.47 -1.69
C LEU A 672 9.04 9.96 -2.87
N SER A 673 8.72 9.55 -4.08
CA SER A 673 9.43 9.93 -5.30
C SER A 673 8.46 10.18 -6.44
N ALA A 674 8.96 10.67 -7.58
CA ALA A 674 8.15 10.81 -8.80
C ALA A 674 7.52 9.47 -9.26
N ALA A 675 8.08 8.33 -8.85
CA ALA A 675 7.52 7.00 -9.16
C ALA A 675 6.21 6.71 -8.42
N ASP A 676 5.88 7.49 -7.39
CA ASP A 676 4.71 7.29 -6.52
C ASP A 676 3.49 8.14 -6.94
N PHE A 677 3.64 8.91 -8.02
CA PHE A 677 2.56 9.66 -8.64
C PHE A 677 1.87 8.79 -9.70
N TYR A 678 0.57 8.60 -9.52
CA TYR A 678 -0.30 7.85 -10.41
C TYR A 678 -1.34 8.79 -11.03
N GLU A 679 -1.47 8.73 -12.34
CA GLU A 679 -2.37 9.60 -13.09
C GLU A 679 -3.77 9.01 -13.20
N ALA A 680 -4.76 9.83 -12.90
CA ALA A 680 -6.17 9.56 -13.16
C ALA A 680 -6.56 10.09 -14.54
N ASP A 681 -7.03 9.20 -15.41
CA ASP A 681 -7.60 9.57 -16.71
C ASP A 681 -9.11 9.78 -16.57
N GLY A 682 -9.49 10.90 -15.96
CA GLY A 682 -10.86 11.22 -15.55
C GLY A 682 -10.91 11.62 -14.07
N ILE A 683 -11.99 11.23 -13.38
CA ILE A 683 -12.15 11.51 -11.95
C ILE A 683 -11.08 10.77 -11.11
N VAL A 684 -10.54 11.46 -10.10
CA VAL A 684 -9.69 10.84 -9.09
C VAL A 684 -10.57 10.05 -8.12
N ASP A 685 -10.04 8.93 -7.59
CA ASP A 685 -10.72 8.04 -6.65
C ASP A 685 -11.92 7.29 -7.24
N LEU A 686 -11.64 6.28 -8.06
CA LEU A 686 -12.68 5.37 -8.58
C LEU A 686 -13.31 4.48 -7.49
N GLY A 687 -12.81 4.51 -6.24
CA GLY A 687 -13.45 3.86 -5.10
C GLY A 687 -14.86 4.40 -4.85
N ALA A 688 -15.10 5.68 -5.14
CA ALA A 688 -16.40 6.30 -4.97
C ALA A 688 -17.50 5.76 -5.90
N LEU A 689 -17.15 5.05 -7.00
CA LEU A 689 -18.14 4.48 -7.93
C LEU A 689 -19.12 3.50 -7.25
N ALA A 690 -18.79 3.00 -6.06
CA ALA A 690 -19.71 2.23 -5.23
C ALA A 690 -21.03 2.99 -4.95
N GLU A 691 -20.98 4.32 -4.80
CA GLU A 691 -22.17 5.17 -4.59
C GLU A 691 -23.14 5.15 -5.78
N LEU A 692 -22.64 4.92 -7.00
CA LEU A 692 -23.44 4.84 -8.22
C LEU A 692 -23.99 3.44 -8.48
N ALA A 693 -23.60 2.46 -7.66
CA ALA A 693 -23.93 1.06 -7.85
C ALA A 693 -24.80 0.44 -6.74
N PRO A 694 -25.83 1.13 -6.19
CA PRO A 694 -26.74 0.51 -5.25
C PRO A 694 -27.49 -0.65 -5.93
N PRO A 695 -27.85 -1.73 -5.21
CA PRO A 695 -28.52 -2.87 -5.79
C PRO A 695 -29.85 -2.49 -6.45
N ARG A 696 -30.07 -2.89 -7.71
CA ARG A 696 -31.35 -2.73 -8.44
C ARG A 696 -31.72 -4.03 -9.18
N PRO A 697 -32.96 -4.53 -9.08
CA PRO A 697 -33.32 -5.87 -9.61
C PRO A 697 -33.05 -6.11 -11.09
N THR A 698 -33.14 -5.08 -11.94
CA THR A 698 -33.03 -5.20 -13.41
C THR A 698 -31.62 -4.98 -13.96
N SER A 699 -30.68 -4.52 -13.13
CA SER A 699 -29.31 -4.14 -13.56
C SER A 699 -28.22 -4.70 -12.63
N ASP A 700 -28.59 -5.70 -11.81
CA ASP A 700 -27.73 -6.33 -10.82
C ASP A 700 -28.02 -7.84 -10.73
N TYR A 701 -27.22 -8.56 -9.96
CA TYR A 701 -27.45 -9.96 -9.63
C TYR A 701 -28.81 -10.15 -8.94
N ARG A 702 -29.49 -11.26 -9.28
CA ARG A 702 -30.76 -11.64 -8.66
C ARG A 702 -30.62 -11.74 -7.13
N PRO A 703 -31.56 -11.22 -6.32
CA PRO A 703 -31.53 -11.38 -4.86
C PRO A 703 -31.39 -12.86 -4.45
N VAL A 704 -30.64 -13.11 -3.37
CA VAL A 704 -30.44 -14.45 -2.80
C VAL A 704 -31.58 -14.74 -1.83
N SER A 705 -32.18 -15.93 -1.94
CA SER A 705 -33.10 -16.47 -0.95
C SER A 705 -32.39 -17.57 -0.17
N PRO A 706 -31.73 -17.25 0.95
CA PRO A 706 -30.91 -18.22 1.67
C PRO A 706 -31.78 -19.30 2.34
N ALA A 707 -31.31 -20.54 2.31
CA ALA A 707 -32.00 -21.69 2.90
C ALA A 707 -31.94 -21.69 4.43
N ASN A 708 -32.97 -22.25 5.08
CA ASN A 708 -32.92 -22.56 6.51
C ASN A 708 -32.27 -23.95 6.70
N PRO A 709 -31.11 -24.05 7.36
CA PRO A 709 -30.41 -25.32 7.52
C PRO A 709 -31.00 -26.22 8.62
N PHE A 710 -31.90 -25.70 9.46
CA PHE A 710 -32.52 -26.45 10.55
C PHE A 710 -34.00 -26.71 10.26
N PRO A 711 -34.55 -27.87 10.69
CA PRO A 711 -35.97 -28.15 10.55
C PRO A 711 -36.85 -27.07 11.23
N PRO A 712 -37.94 -26.61 10.59
CA PRO A 712 -38.87 -25.69 11.21
C PRO A 712 -39.47 -26.26 12.50
N GLY A 713 -39.59 -25.43 13.54
CA GLY A 713 -40.21 -25.80 14.81
C GLY A 713 -39.37 -26.71 15.73
N VAL A 714 -38.19 -27.16 15.30
CA VAL A 714 -37.27 -27.96 16.14
C VAL A 714 -36.18 -27.04 16.70
N PRO A 715 -35.98 -26.97 18.03
CA PRO A 715 -34.86 -26.23 18.62
C PRO A 715 -33.51 -26.69 18.08
N VAL A 716 -32.58 -25.76 17.88
CA VAL A 716 -31.28 -26.05 17.24
C VAL A 716 -30.50 -27.10 18.04
N CYS A 717 -30.39 -26.95 19.37
CA CYS A 717 -29.70 -27.93 20.21
C CYS A 717 -30.32 -29.34 20.17
N ASP A 718 -31.62 -29.47 19.87
CA ASP A 718 -32.27 -30.77 19.72
C ASP A 718 -31.99 -31.40 18.35
N ALA A 719 -31.79 -30.58 17.31
CA ALA A 719 -31.30 -31.06 16.03
C ALA A 719 -29.84 -31.55 16.13
N LEU A 720 -28.98 -30.81 16.85
CA LEU A 720 -27.56 -31.14 17.04
C LEU A 720 -27.34 -32.41 17.87
N ASP A 721 -28.29 -32.75 18.72
CA ASP A 721 -28.28 -34.01 19.47
C ASP A 721 -28.37 -35.25 18.56
N ARG A 722 -28.93 -35.09 17.36
CA ARG A 722 -29.13 -36.19 16.40
C ARG A 722 -27.97 -36.31 15.42
N LYS A 723 -27.45 -35.20 14.90
CA LYS A 723 -26.35 -35.15 13.94
C LYS A 723 -25.71 -33.77 13.88
N ASP A 724 -24.48 -33.72 13.39
CA ASP A 724 -23.82 -32.45 13.07
C ASP A 724 -24.50 -31.76 11.88
N VAL A 725 -24.40 -30.44 11.82
CA VAL A 725 -24.95 -29.62 10.73
C VAL A 725 -23.87 -28.72 10.16
N LEU A 726 -23.58 -28.89 8.87
CA LEU A 726 -22.70 -28.01 8.10
C LEU A 726 -23.52 -26.97 7.35
N VAL A 727 -23.23 -25.70 7.57
CA VAL A 727 -23.82 -24.56 6.85
C VAL A 727 -22.82 -23.96 5.86
N HIS A 728 -23.33 -23.42 4.75
CA HIS A 728 -22.57 -22.76 3.69
C HIS A 728 -23.22 -21.41 3.36
N HIS A 729 -22.71 -20.34 3.96
CA HIS A 729 -23.14 -18.98 3.66
C HIS A 729 -22.55 -18.51 2.33
N PRO A 730 -23.22 -17.62 1.57
CA PRO A 730 -24.53 -17.03 1.83
C PRO A 730 -25.72 -17.90 1.40
N TYR A 731 -25.47 -19.14 0.95
CA TYR A 731 -26.51 -20.05 0.44
C TYR A 731 -27.44 -20.54 1.55
N ASP A 732 -26.91 -20.78 2.74
CA ASP A 732 -27.65 -20.95 3.98
C ASP A 732 -27.76 -19.62 4.73
N SER A 733 -28.86 -19.42 5.45
CA SER A 733 -29.15 -18.17 6.15
C SER A 733 -28.40 -18.08 7.47
N PHE A 734 -27.58 -17.04 7.64
CA PHE A 734 -26.89 -16.74 8.90
C PHE A 734 -27.87 -16.46 10.05
N SER A 735 -28.99 -15.78 9.74
CA SER A 735 -29.99 -15.43 10.76
C SER A 735 -30.76 -16.64 11.28
N THR A 736 -31.11 -17.58 10.40
CA THR A 736 -31.81 -18.82 10.80
C THR A 736 -30.87 -19.94 11.27
N SER A 737 -29.56 -19.69 11.27
CA SER A 737 -28.54 -20.63 11.76
C SER A 737 -27.85 -20.12 13.02
N PHE A 738 -26.77 -19.36 12.89
CA PHE A 738 -25.95 -18.92 14.03
C PHE A 738 -26.68 -17.95 14.95
N GLU A 739 -27.34 -16.91 14.40
CA GLU A 739 -28.08 -15.95 15.23
C GLU A 739 -29.23 -16.65 15.97
N ARG A 740 -30.03 -17.45 15.26
CA ARG A 740 -31.08 -18.28 15.86
C ARG A 740 -30.55 -19.18 16.97
N TRP A 741 -29.44 -19.89 16.75
CA TRP A 741 -28.85 -20.77 17.75
C TRP A 741 -28.45 -20.00 19.01
N LEU A 742 -27.83 -18.83 18.85
CA LEU A 742 -27.41 -18.01 19.97
C LEU A 742 -28.61 -17.40 20.71
N ASP A 743 -29.63 -16.93 19.99
CA ASP A 743 -30.88 -16.42 20.55
C ASP A 743 -31.58 -17.51 21.39
N GLU A 744 -31.76 -18.72 20.83
CA GLU A 744 -32.36 -19.84 21.56
C GLU A 744 -31.55 -20.20 22.82
N CYS A 745 -30.21 -20.18 22.75
CA CYS A 745 -29.36 -20.46 23.91
C CYS A 745 -29.35 -19.35 24.96
N ALA A 746 -29.54 -18.10 24.55
CA ALA A 746 -29.62 -16.96 25.47
C ALA A 746 -30.87 -17.03 26.35
N ASP A 747 -31.98 -17.54 25.80
CA ASP A 747 -33.27 -17.61 26.48
C ASP A 747 -33.52 -18.97 27.19
N ASP A 748 -32.77 -20.02 26.86
CA ASP A 748 -32.88 -21.35 27.49
C ASP A 748 -32.43 -21.34 28.97
N PRO A 749 -33.28 -21.75 29.95
CA PRO A 749 -32.92 -21.79 31.36
C PRO A 749 -31.92 -22.90 31.72
N ASP A 750 -31.77 -23.93 30.88
CA ASP A 750 -30.81 -25.01 31.09
C ASP A 750 -29.39 -24.67 30.57
N VAL A 751 -29.23 -23.55 29.85
CA VAL A 751 -27.91 -23.06 29.44
C VAL A 751 -27.21 -22.38 30.62
N LEU A 752 -25.98 -22.82 30.89
CA LEU A 752 -25.18 -22.38 32.03
C LEU A 752 -24.10 -21.38 31.62
N ALA A 753 -23.50 -21.57 30.44
CA ALA A 753 -22.41 -20.72 29.96
C ALA A 753 -22.40 -20.58 28.43
N ILE A 754 -21.97 -19.42 27.95
CA ILE A 754 -21.76 -19.08 26.54
C ILE A 754 -20.35 -18.49 26.38
N LYS A 755 -19.52 -19.10 25.55
CA LYS A 755 -18.17 -18.62 25.22
C LYS A 755 -18.05 -18.39 23.72
N LEU A 756 -17.52 -17.25 23.28
CA LEU A 756 -17.32 -16.97 21.86
C LEU A 756 -16.14 -16.04 21.56
N THR A 757 -15.63 -16.12 20.33
CA THR A 757 -14.61 -15.22 19.79
C THR A 757 -15.23 -14.19 18.85
N LEU A 758 -14.93 -12.90 19.02
CA LEU A 758 -15.34 -11.81 18.13
C LEU A 758 -14.11 -11.12 17.54
N TYR A 759 -13.93 -11.26 16.22
CA TYR A 759 -12.84 -10.61 15.48
C TYR A 759 -13.26 -9.26 14.88
N ARG A 760 -14.52 -9.17 14.43
CA ARG A 760 -15.16 -8.01 13.79
C ARG A 760 -16.66 -8.09 14.04
N PRO A 761 -17.16 -7.55 15.16
CA PRO A 761 -18.59 -7.39 15.28
C PRO A 761 -19.05 -6.39 14.20
N GLY A 762 -20.14 -6.72 13.50
CA GLY A 762 -20.73 -5.81 12.50
C GLY A 762 -21.38 -4.58 13.15
N GLY A 763 -22.36 -3.98 12.46
CA GLY A 763 -23.21 -2.94 13.04
C GLY A 763 -24.05 -3.42 14.25
N PRO A 764 -25.14 -2.73 14.61
CA PRO A 764 -26.04 -3.17 15.68
C PRO A 764 -26.40 -4.65 15.48
N SER A 765 -25.94 -5.50 16.39
CA SER A 765 -25.93 -6.95 16.16
C SER A 765 -26.86 -7.65 17.13
N ARG A 766 -27.74 -8.50 16.61
CA ARG A 766 -28.54 -9.45 17.39
C ARG A 766 -27.68 -10.30 18.33
N ILE A 767 -26.42 -10.56 17.95
CA ILE A 767 -25.45 -11.25 18.80
C ILE A 767 -25.24 -10.50 20.11
N LEU A 768 -25.04 -9.18 20.07
CA LEU A 768 -24.83 -8.38 21.27
C LEU A 768 -26.06 -8.41 22.18
N GLU A 769 -27.25 -8.29 21.59
CA GLU A 769 -28.52 -8.37 22.34
C GLU A 769 -28.70 -9.75 22.99
N ALA A 770 -28.39 -10.83 22.28
CA ALA A 770 -28.46 -12.19 22.81
C ALA A 770 -27.49 -12.40 23.99
N LEU A 771 -26.25 -11.93 23.86
CA LEU A 771 -25.26 -12.01 24.95
C LEU A 771 -25.67 -11.16 26.16
N HIS A 772 -26.26 -9.99 25.94
CA HIS A 772 -26.78 -9.16 27.00
C HIS A 772 -27.92 -9.85 27.76
N ARG A 773 -28.90 -10.43 27.04
CA ARG A 773 -29.98 -11.23 27.66
C ARG A 773 -29.44 -12.43 28.43
N ALA A 774 -28.45 -13.14 27.87
CA ALA A 774 -27.82 -14.28 28.53
C ALA A 774 -27.14 -13.87 29.85
N ALA A 775 -26.35 -12.79 29.84
CA ALA A 775 -25.70 -12.27 31.03
C ALA A 775 -26.71 -11.77 32.07
N GLY A 776 -27.77 -11.07 31.63
CA GLY A 776 -28.87 -10.62 32.49
C GLY A 776 -29.67 -11.78 33.11
N ALA A 777 -29.72 -12.93 32.45
CA ALA A 777 -30.30 -14.17 32.98
C ALA A 777 -29.35 -14.95 33.92
N GLY A 778 -28.17 -14.41 34.25
CA GLY A 778 -27.21 -15.00 35.17
C GLY A 778 -26.35 -16.13 34.56
N LYS A 779 -26.30 -16.25 33.24
CA LYS A 779 -25.41 -17.21 32.54
C LYS A 779 -23.98 -16.70 32.56
N ASP A 780 -23.00 -17.60 32.62
CA ASP A 780 -21.58 -17.24 32.48
C ASP A 780 -21.26 -16.93 31.01
N VAL A 781 -21.09 -15.66 30.69
CA VAL A 781 -20.81 -15.19 29.32
C VAL A 781 -19.38 -14.68 29.23
N SER A 782 -18.57 -15.33 28.38
CA SER A 782 -17.18 -14.95 28.11
C SER A 782 -16.95 -14.66 26.63
N VAL A 783 -16.36 -13.51 26.32
CA VAL A 783 -16.12 -13.06 24.95
C VAL A 783 -14.65 -12.69 24.74
N LEU A 784 -14.00 -13.33 23.79
CA LEU A 784 -12.65 -12.96 23.37
C LEU A 784 -12.72 -11.97 22.19
N VAL A 785 -12.24 -10.75 22.39
CA VAL A 785 -12.24 -9.68 21.38
C VAL A 785 -10.83 -9.44 20.83
N GLU A 786 -10.67 -9.56 19.52
CA GLU A 786 -9.39 -9.26 18.86
C GLU A 786 -9.26 -7.76 18.58
N LEU A 787 -8.45 -7.08 19.38
CA LEU A 787 -8.24 -5.65 19.27
C LEU A 787 -7.36 -5.24 18.07
N LYS A 788 -6.42 -6.10 17.63
CA LYS A 788 -5.45 -5.81 16.54
C LYS A 788 -6.02 -6.07 15.13
N ALA A 789 -7.35 -6.12 14.98
CA ALA A 789 -8.00 -6.27 13.69
C ALA A 789 -7.79 -4.99 12.86
N ARG A 790 -7.07 -5.12 11.75
CA ARG A 790 -6.63 -3.96 10.94
C ARG A 790 -7.81 -3.15 10.42
N PHE A 791 -7.78 -1.84 10.66
CA PHE A 791 -8.80 -0.84 10.30
C PHE A 791 -10.13 -0.93 11.07
N ASP A 792 -10.26 -1.87 12.00
CA ASP A 792 -11.45 -2.05 12.84
C ASP A 792 -11.11 -1.80 14.32
N GLU A 793 -9.89 -1.33 14.63
CA GLU A 793 -9.36 -1.30 15.98
C GLU A 793 -10.22 -0.41 16.92
N GLU A 794 -10.63 0.77 16.45
CA GLU A 794 -11.47 1.71 17.21
C GLU A 794 -12.86 1.13 17.51
N HIS A 795 -13.49 0.47 16.53
CA HIS A 795 -14.78 -0.20 16.71
C HIS A 795 -14.67 -1.37 17.69
N ASN A 796 -13.59 -2.16 17.61
CA ASN A 796 -13.38 -3.30 18.51
C ASN A 796 -13.11 -2.85 19.96
N ILE A 797 -12.41 -1.74 20.18
CA ILE A 797 -12.24 -1.14 21.52
C ILE A 797 -13.59 -0.69 22.09
N ALA A 798 -14.41 0.01 21.31
CA ALA A 798 -15.73 0.46 21.74
C ALA A 798 -16.62 -0.72 22.12
N TRP A 799 -16.61 -1.78 21.30
CA TRP A 799 -17.35 -3.01 21.54
C TRP A 799 -16.91 -3.75 22.81
N ALA A 800 -15.60 -3.89 23.02
CA ALA A 800 -15.06 -4.52 24.23
C ALA A 800 -15.58 -3.79 25.49
N ARG A 801 -15.53 -2.45 25.50
CA ARG A 801 -16.07 -1.64 26.61
C ARG A 801 -17.57 -1.82 26.81
N SER A 802 -18.35 -1.85 25.73
CA SER A 802 -19.80 -2.05 25.81
C SER A 802 -20.15 -3.41 26.40
N LEU A 803 -19.43 -4.48 26.02
CA LEU A 803 -19.63 -5.81 26.60
C LEU A 803 -19.28 -5.86 28.09
N GLU A 804 -18.14 -5.26 28.50
CA GLU A 804 -17.73 -5.20 29.91
C GLU A 804 -18.76 -4.47 30.79
N GLN A 805 -19.32 -3.36 30.30
CA GLN A 805 -20.36 -2.61 31.01
C GLN A 805 -21.64 -3.42 31.27
N LEU A 806 -21.88 -4.49 30.48
CA LEU A 806 -23.02 -5.39 30.62
C LEU A 806 -22.73 -6.59 31.53
N GLY A 807 -21.57 -6.61 32.22
CA GLY A 807 -21.17 -7.70 33.12
C GLY A 807 -20.65 -8.95 32.41
N ILE A 808 -20.38 -8.86 31.10
CA ILE A 808 -19.79 -9.95 30.31
C ILE A 808 -18.29 -9.99 30.56
N HIS A 809 -17.73 -11.19 30.74
CA HIS A 809 -16.28 -11.35 30.89
C HIS A 809 -15.58 -11.18 29.52
N VAL A 810 -14.97 -10.02 29.30
CA VAL A 810 -14.25 -9.73 28.06
C VAL A 810 -12.76 -10.02 28.25
N VAL A 811 -12.20 -10.79 27.33
CA VAL A 811 -10.76 -11.03 27.23
C VAL A 811 -10.25 -10.39 25.94
N THR A 812 -9.24 -9.55 26.07
CA THR A 812 -8.55 -8.96 24.92
C THR A 812 -7.38 -9.87 24.55
N GLY A 813 -7.19 -10.13 23.25
CA GLY A 813 -6.30 -11.20 22.75
C GLY A 813 -4.88 -11.24 23.33
N LEU A 814 -4.21 -12.40 23.16
CA LEU A 814 -2.87 -12.65 23.72
C LEU A 814 -1.79 -11.70 23.16
N VAL A 815 -0.80 -11.37 24.01
CA VAL A 815 0.38 -10.59 23.61
C VAL A 815 1.14 -11.36 22.51
N ASN A 816 1.54 -10.65 21.45
CA ASN A 816 2.23 -11.15 20.24
C ASN A 816 1.46 -12.15 19.34
N LEU A 817 0.20 -12.48 19.66
CA LEU A 817 -0.63 -13.32 18.79
C LEU A 817 -1.94 -12.61 18.45
N LYS A 818 -2.43 -12.83 17.23
CA LYS A 818 -3.79 -12.40 16.86
C LYS A 818 -4.75 -13.58 16.89
N THR A 819 -5.85 -13.47 17.60
CA THR A 819 -6.90 -14.47 17.58
C THR A 819 -7.77 -14.30 16.35
N HIS A 820 -7.72 -15.30 15.48
CA HIS A 820 -8.46 -15.33 14.23
C HIS A 820 -9.34 -16.58 14.10
N ALA A 821 -9.39 -17.42 15.13
CA ALA A 821 -10.37 -18.49 15.29
C ALA A 821 -11.79 -17.93 15.40
N LYS A 822 -12.77 -18.61 14.80
CA LYS A 822 -14.21 -18.28 14.87
C LYS A 822 -14.94 -19.43 15.52
N ILE A 823 -14.91 -19.42 16.83
CA ILE A 823 -15.43 -20.50 17.67
C ILE A 823 -16.47 -19.96 18.65
N ALA A 824 -17.49 -20.76 18.90
CA ALA A 824 -18.49 -20.54 19.93
C ALA A 824 -18.80 -21.86 20.63
N LEU A 825 -19.05 -21.80 21.93
CA LEU A 825 -19.31 -22.94 22.80
C LEU A 825 -20.43 -22.58 23.78
N VAL A 826 -21.47 -23.42 23.81
CA VAL A 826 -22.58 -23.34 24.74
C VAL A 826 -22.55 -24.56 25.65
N VAL A 827 -22.60 -24.33 26.97
CA VAL A 827 -22.66 -25.37 27.98
C VAL A 827 -24.08 -25.42 28.53
N ARG A 828 -24.75 -26.56 28.36
CA ARG A 828 -26.18 -26.74 28.69
C ARG A 828 -26.38 -27.99 29.54
N ARG A 829 -27.29 -27.93 30.52
CA ARG A 829 -27.77 -29.09 31.28
C ARG A 829 -28.75 -29.90 30.44
N ARG A 830 -28.56 -31.21 30.35
CA ARG A 830 -29.49 -32.12 29.64
C ARG A 830 -29.56 -33.46 30.37
N GLY A 831 -30.76 -33.84 30.80
CA GLY A 831 -30.97 -35.09 31.54
C GLY A 831 -30.09 -35.24 32.79
N GLY A 832 -29.85 -34.14 33.51
CA GLY A 832 -28.97 -34.11 34.70
C GLY A 832 -27.46 -34.12 34.41
N ARG A 833 -27.04 -34.16 33.13
CA ARG A 833 -25.62 -34.10 32.73
C ARG A 833 -25.31 -32.78 32.03
N ILE A 834 -24.03 -32.43 31.98
CA ILE A 834 -23.54 -31.28 31.20
C ILE A 834 -23.24 -31.74 29.78
N ARG A 835 -23.83 -31.06 28.80
CA ARG A 835 -23.52 -31.24 27.38
C ARG A 835 -22.97 -29.94 26.80
N ARG A 836 -22.08 -30.08 25.83
CA ARG A 836 -21.44 -28.96 25.13
C ARG A 836 -21.90 -28.94 23.69
N TYR A 837 -22.34 -27.78 23.22
CA TYR A 837 -22.70 -27.53 21.83
C TYR A 837 -21.72 -26.50 21.29
N ALA A 838 -21.14 -26.79 20.13
CA ALA A 838 -20.08 -25.98 19.57
C ALA A 838 -20.45 -25.53 18.16
N HIS A 839 -19.90 -24.37 17.78
CA HIS A 839 -19.86 -23.91 16.42
C HIS A 839 -18.42 -23.52 16.05
N VAL A 840 -17.94 -24.03 14.91
CA VAL A 840 -16.63 -23.66 14.35
C VAL A 840 -16.82 -23.16 12.92
N GLY A 841 -16.45 -21.90 12.68
CA GLY A 841 -16.63 -21.23 11.39
C GLY A 841 -15.31 -20.93 10.66
N THR A 842 -15.40 -20.80 9.34
CA THR A 842 -14.32 -20.26 8.51
C THR A 842 -14.35 -18.72 8.44
N GLY A 843 -15.52 -18.12 8.71
CA GLY A 843 -15.82 -16.69 8.60
C GLY A 843 -16.28 -16.06 9.91
N ASN A 844 -16.13 -14.73 10.02
CA ASN A 844 -16.47 -13.95 11.21
C ASN A 844 -17.98 -14.05 11.55
N TYR A 845 -18.33 -13.86 12.83
CA TYR A 845 -19.71 -13.69 13.28
C TYR A 845 -20.22 -12.28 12.94
N ASN A 846 -20.43 -12.02 11.65
CA ASN A 846 -20.89 -10.74 11.14
C ASN A 846 -21.92 -10.96 10.01
N PRO A 847 -23.20 -10.56 10.23
CA PRO A 847 -24.29 -10.82 9.29
C PRO A 847 -24.14 -10.08 7.95
N ASP A 848 -23.45 -8.93 7.93
CA ASP A 848 -23.21 -8.18 6.69
C ASP A 848 -22.21 -8.94 5.81
N THR A 849 -21.11 -9.40 6.39
CA THR A 849 -20.12 -10.20 5.65
C THR A 849 -20.68 -11.55 5.22
N ALA A 850 -21.53 -12.19 6.02
CA ALA A 850 -22.15 -13.47 5.69
C ALA A 850 -23.07 -13.43 4.45
N ARG A 851 -23.46 -12.23 3.97
CA ARG A 851 -24.24 -12.06 2.73
C ARG A 851 -23.38 -11.96 1.47
N VAL A 852 -22.10 -11.63 1.63
CA VAL A 852 -21.18 -11.35 0.52
C VAL A 852 -19.98 -12.30 0.49
N TYR A 853 -19.68 -12.99 1.59
CA TYR A 853 -18.57 -13.95 1.71
C TYR A 853 -19.13 -15.38 1.68
N SER A 854 -18.47 -16.26 0.92
CA SER A 854 -18.74 -17.70 0.90
C SER A 854 -17.98 -18.36 2.06
N ASP A 855 -18.70 -18.73 3.12
CA ASP A 855 -18.13 -19.23 4.38
C ASP A 855 -18.84 -20.51 4.85
N LEU A 856 -18.12 -21.35 5.59
CA LEU A 856 -18.63 -22.59 6.16
C LEU A 856 -18.71 -22.49 7.69
N GLY A 857 -19.68 -23.18 8.27
CA GLY A 857 -19.84 -23.35 9.72
C GLY A 857 -20.24 -24.77 10.07
N LEU A 858 -19.59 -25.37 11.06
CA LEU A 858 -19.96 -26.67 11.61
C LEU A 858 -20.58 -26.48 12.99
N PHE A 859 -21.85 -26.87 13.12
CA PHE A 859 -22.51 -27.05 14.41
C PHE A 859 -22.42 -28.50 14.85
N THR A 860 -22.07 -28.74 16.10
CA THR A 860 -21.83 -30.09 16.63
C THR A 860 -22.09 -30.18 18.13
N ALA A 861 -22.48 -31.37 18.58
CA ALA A 861 -22.60 -31.74 19.99
C ALA A 861 -21.68 -32.93 20.34
N GLU A 862 -20.61 -33.12 19.55
CA GLU A 862 -19.60 -34.17 19.75
C GLU A 862 -18.75 -33.88 21.00
N GLU A 863 -18.56 -34.90 21.83
CA GLU A 863 -18.03 -34.72 23.19
C GLU A 863 -16.54 -34.40 23.21
N ASP A 864 -15.71 -35.09 22.41
CA ASP A 864 -14.26 -34.84 22.36
C ASP A 864 -13.97 -33.41 21.85
N LEU A 865 -14.65 -32.99 20.78
CA LEU A 865 -14.50 -31.66 20.20
C LEU A 865 -15.02 -30.57 21.13
N GLY A 866 -16.15 -30.80 21.80
CA GLY A 866 -16.66 -29.90 22.83
C GLY A 866 -15.70 -29.76 24.01
N ALA A 867 -15.01 -30.84 24.41
CA ALA A 867 -13.98 -30.81 25.45
C ALA A 867 -12.72 -30.05 25.00
N ASP A 868 -12.23 -30.30 23.78
CA ASP A 868 -11.08 -29.60 23.19
C ASP A 868 -11.32 -28.09 23.10
N LEU A 869 -12.50 -27.67 22.61
CA LEU A 869 -12.86 -26.25 22.52
C LEU A 869 -12.95 -25.60 23.90
N ASN A 870 -13.51 -26.31 24.89
CA ASN A 870 -13.54 -25.79 26.26
C ASN A 870 -12.14 -25.63 26.84
N ALA A 871 -11.23 -26.59 26.59
CA ALA A 871 -9.82 -26.48 26.98
C ALA A 871 -9.13 -25.30 26.29
N LEU A 872 -9.38 -25.10 24.98
CA LEU A 872 -8.86 -23.94 24.26
C LEU A 872 -9.36 -22.62 24.85
N PHE A 873 -10.67 -22.50 25.15
CA PHE A 873 -11.18 -21.31 25.81
C PHE A 873 -10.51 -21.06 27.16
N ASN A 874 -10.31 -22.11 27.97
CA ASN A 874 -9.62 -21.97 29.25
C ASN A 874 -8.17 -21.47 29.10
N GLU A 875 -7.44 -21.94 28.08
CA GLU A 875 -6.09 -21.43 27.77
C GLU A 875 -6.14 -19.96 27.34
N LEU A 876 -7.11 -19.58 26.49
CA LEU A 876 -7.24 -18.21 25.98
C LEU A 876 -7.68 -17.21 27.05
N THR A 877 -8.46 -17.63 28.05
CA THR A 877 -8.91 -16.77 29.15
C THR A 877 -7.99 -16.83 30.38
N GLY A 878 -7.24 -17.92 30.56
CA GLY A 878 -6.48 -18.21 31.78
C GLY A 878 -4.95 -18.08 31.65
N SER A 879 -4.42 -17.79 30.47
CA SER A 879 -2.98 -17.72 30.21
C SER A 879 -2.62 -16.52 29.34
N SER A 880 -1.38 -16.02 29.49
CA SER A 880 -0.78 -15.03 28.57
C SER A 880 0.11 -15.67 27.50
N ARG A 881 0.23 -17.00 27.50
CA ARG A 881 1.09 -17.78 26.59
C ARG A 881 0.26 -18.44 25.48
N PRO A 882 0.89 -18.81 24.34
CA PRO A 882 0.22 -19.60 23.31
C PRO A 882 -0.32 -20.93 23.89
N PRO A 883 -1.50 -21.42 23.44
CA PRO A 883 -2.12 -22.62 23.98
C PRO A 883 -1.18 -23.83 24.00
N GLN A 884 -1.08 -24.49 25.15
CA GLN A 884 -0.24 -25.70 25.33
C GLN A 884 -1.06 -26.98 25.54
N ALA A 885 -2.38 -26.87 25.65
CA ALA A 885 -3.26 -28.01 25.86
C ALA A 885 -3.07 -29.07 24.76
N GLU A 886 -3.12 -30.34 25.16
CA GLU A 886 -3.19 -31.46 24.21
C GLU A 886 -4.62 -31.58 23.69
N PHE A 887 -4.78 -31.39 22.38
CA PHE A 887 -6.07 -31.48 21.71
C PHE A 887 -6.23 -32.85 21.04
N ARG A 888 -7.39 -33.48 21.27
CA ARG A 888 -7.70 -34.82 20.75
C ARG A 888 -8.05 -34.78 19.26
N ARG A 889 -8.87 -33.81 18.87
CA ARG A 889 -9.45 -33.62 17.54
C ARG A 889 -9.04 -32.29 16.94
N LEU A 890 -8.95 -31.24 17.76
CA LEU A 890 -8.77 -29.87 17.32
C LEU A 890 -7.34 -29.62 16.80
N LEU A 891 -7.25 -28.99 15.63
CA LEU A 891 -5.99 -28.42 15.14
C LEU A 891 -5.95 -26.94 15.53
N VAL A 892 -4.95 -26.56 16.30
CA VAL A 892 -4.78 -25.20 16.84
C VAL A 892 -3.41 -24.67 16.43
N ALA A 893 -3.39 -23.48 15.82
CA ALA A 893 -2.16 -22.72 15.60
C ALA A 893 -1.88 -21.81 16.82
N PRO A 894 -0.61 -21.57 17.18
CA PRO A 894 0.61 -22.15 16.61
C PRO A 894 1.00 -23.53 17.19
N THR A 895 0.12 -24.17 17.98
CA THR A 895 0.42 -25.34 18.81
C THR A 895 0.72 -26.62 18.01
N ASN A 896 -0.26 -27.18 17.31
CA ASN A 896 -0.13 -28.48 16.62
C ASN A 896 -0.46 -28.40 15.12
N MET A 897 -1.13 -27.33 14.67
CA MET A 897 -1.74 -27.26 13.33
C MET A 897 -0.74 -27.42 12.19
N LEU A 898 0.38 -26.68 12.20
CA LEU A 898 1.39 -26.76 11.13
C LEU A 898 1.95 -28.17 11.01
N ARG A 899 2.41 -28.75 12.12
CA ARG A 899 2.96 -30.11 12.16
C ARG A 899 1.94 -31.10 11.62
N ARG A 900 0.68 -31.03 12.07
CA ARG A 900 -0.37 -31.95 11.62
C ARG A 900 -0.68 -31.82 10.13
N PHE A 901 -0.68 -30.61 9.55
CA PHE A 901 -0.83 -30.49 8.10
C PHE A 901 0.35 -31.09 7.33
N LEU A 902 1.58 -30.89 7.81
CA LEU A 902 2.76 -31.51 7.19
C LEU A 902 2.68 -33.04 7.26
N ASP A 903 2.30 -33.60 8.41
CA ASP A 903 2.12 -35.05 8.60
C ASP A 903 1.03 -35.61 7.66
N LEU A 904 -0.10 -34.89 7.51
CA LEU A 904 -1.21 -35.28 6.62
C LEU A 904 -0.76 -35.28 5.14
N ILE A 905 0.00 -34.27 4.71
CA ILE A 905 0.53 -34.18 3.34
C ILE A 905 1.56 -35.30 3.10
N GLU A 906 2.46 -35.53 4.05
CA GLU A 906 3.49 -36.57 3.93
C GLU A 906 2.86 -37.97 3.87
N ARG A 907 1.80 -38.22 4.65
CA ARG A 907 1.03 -39.47 4.57
C ARG A 907 0.48 -39.73 3.16
N GLU A 908 -0.06 -38.71 2.48
CA GLU A 908 -0.51 -38.86 1.08
C GLU A 908 0.66 -39.16 0.13
N ALA A 909 1.83 -38.57 0.38
CA ALA A 909 3.04 -38.89 -0.37
C ALA A 909 3.47 -40.36 -0.15
N GLU A 910 3.40 -40.86 1.08
CA GLU A 910 3.68 -42.27 1.40
C GLU A 910 2.69 -43.24 0.75
N HIS A 911 1.40 -42.91 0.73
CA HIS A 911 0.39 -43.69 0.00
C HIS A 911 0.73 -43.75 -1.49
N ALA A 912 1.13 -42.63 -2.10
CA ALA A 912 1.47 -42.56 -3.50
C ALA A 912 2.73 -43.38 -3.84
N ARG A 913 3.80 -43.26 -3.03
CA ARG A 913 5.02 -44.10 -3.16
C ARG A 913 4.72 -45.59 -3.05
N ALA A 914 3.78 -45.96 -2.19
CA ALA A 914 3.35 -47.34 -1.99
C ALA A 914 2.37 -47.85 -3.06
N GLY A 915 2.05 -47.05 -4.09
CA GLY A 915 1.11 -47.44 -5.14
C GLY A 915 -0.36 -47.49 -4.71
N ARG A 916 -0.69 -46.97 -3.52
CA ARG A 916 -2.07 -46.94 -2.97
C ARG A 916 -2.87 -45.72 -3.44
N GLY A 917 -2.34 -44.97 -4.41
CA GLY A 917 -2.84 -43.64 -4.78
C GLY A 917 -2.46 -42.58 -3.75
N GLY A 918 -2.94 -41.35 -3.94
CA GLY A 918 -2.72 -40.24 -3.02
C GLY A 918 -3.37 -39.00 -3.60
N ARG A 919 -4.25 -38.34 -2.84
CA ARG A 919 -4.99 -37.18 -3.36
C ARG A 919 -5.21 -36.14 -2.26
N ILE A 920 -4.79 -34.93 -2.57
CA ILE A 920 -4.94 -33.74 -1.73
C ILE A 920 -5.85 -32.76 -2.48
N ARG A 921 -6.95 -32.35 -1.84
CA ARG A 921 -7.83 -31.28 -2.36
C ARG A 921 -7.99 -30.21 -1.30
N VAL A 922 -7.64 -28.97 -1.62
CA VAL A 922 -7.59 -27.92 -0.58
C VAL A 922 -8.12 -26.59 -1.13
N LYS A 923 -9.03 -25.97 -0.39
CA LYS A 923 -9.58 -24.63 -0.66
C LYS A 923 -9.02 -23.63 0.37
N LEU A 924 -8.45 -22.52 -0.08
CA LEU A 924 -7.82 -21.49 0.76
C LEU A 924 -8.03 -20.08 0.20
N ASN A 925 -7.87 -19.07 1.04
CA ASN A 925 -7.72 -17.69 0.56
C ASN A 925 -6.29 -17.36 0.14
N GLY A 926 -5.30 -18.06 0.69
CA GLY A 926 -3.92 -17.92 0.24
C GLY A 926 -2.99 -19.04 0.68
N LEU A 927 -1.93 -19.24 -0.11
CA LEU A 927 -0.87 -20.23 0.08
C LEU A 927 0.49 -19.53 -0.07
N ALA A 928 1.22 -19.39 1.04
CA ALA A 928 2.50 -18.68 1.09
C ALA A 928 3.51 -19.32 2.04
N ASP A 929 3.17 -20.44 2.69
CA ASP A 929 4.05 -21.09 3.65
C ASP A 929 5.08 -21.99 2.95
N GLY A 930 6.37 -21.64 3.05
CA GLY A 930 7.46 -22.37 2.40
C GLY A 930 7.48 -23.87 2.74
N PRO A 931 7.48 -24.27 4.04
CA PRO A 931 7.44 -25.68 4.43
C PRO A 931 6.23 -26.45 3.90
N VAL A 932 5.03 -25.84 3.91
CA VAL A 932 3.84 -26.50 3.34
C VAL A 932 3.96 -26.64 1.83
N ILE A 933 4.44 -25.61 1.12
CA ILE A 933 4.66 -25.67 -0.33
C ILE A 933 5.69 -26.77 -0.68
N ALA A 934 6.79 -26.87 0.07
CA ALA A 934 7.78 -27.93 -0.10
C ALA A 934 7.16 -29.33 0.10
N ALA A 935 6.31 -29.50 1.13
CA ALA A 935 5.60 -30.76 1.35
C ALA A 935 4.66 -31.12 0.19
N LEU A 936 3.96 -30.14 -0.39
CA LEU A 936 3.11 -30.36 -1.57
C LEU A 936 3.93 -30.75 -2.81
N TYR A 937 5.12 -30.14 -3.00
CA TYR A 937 6.04 -30.56 -4.06
C TYR A 937 6.52 -32.00 -3.86
N ARG A 938 6.89 -32.40 -2.63
CA ARG A 938 7.23 -33.80 -2.33
C ARG A 938 6.09 -34.76 -2.60
N ALA A 939 4.86 -34.39 -2.23
CA ALA A 939 3.68 -35.21 -2.52
C ALA A 939 3.48 -35.39 -4.04
N SER A 940 3.64 -34.31 -4.83
CA SER A 940 3.61 -34.39 -6.28
C SER A 940 4.71 -35.29 -6.86
N GLN A 941 5.95 -35.16 -6.38
CA GLN A 941 7.10 -35.99 -6.80
C GLN A 941 6.91 -37.48 -6.45
N ALA A 942 6.24 -37.75 -5.32
CA ALA A 942 5.86 -39.10 -4.90
C ALA A 942 4.73 -39.71 -5.75
N GLY A 943 4.06 -38.92 -6.59
CA GLY A 943 2.99 -39.37 -7.47
C GLY A 943 1.57 -38.97 -7.03
N ALA A 944 1.41 -38.31 -5.88
CA ALA A 944 0.11 -37.87 -5.40
C ALA A 944 -0.47 -36.75 -6.30
N SER A 945 -1.79 -36.74 -6.44
CA SER A 945 -2.50 -35.65 -7.12
C SER A 945 -2.84 -34.54 -6.14
N VAL A 946 -2.55 -33.29 -6.49
CA VAL A 946 -2.80 -32.12 -5.65
C VAL A 946 -3.65 -31.10 -6.42
N GLU A 947 -4.85 -30.81 -5.92
CA GLU A 947 -5.79 -29.89 -6.53
C GLU A 947 -6.13 -28.77 -5.53
N LEU A 948 -5.83 -27.53 -5.88
CA LEU A 948 -5.92 -26.40 -4.97
C LEU A 948 -6.91 -25.36 -5.51
N VAL A 949 -7.86 -24.92 -4.70
CA VAL A 949 -8.72 -23.76 -4.97
C VAL A 949 -8.19 -22.59 -4.13
N VAL A 950 -7.43 -21.68 -4.75
CA VAL A 950 -6.79 -20.53 -4.07
C VAL A 950 -7.24 -19.22 -4.70
N ARG A 951 -8.05 -18.43 -4.00
CA ARG A 951 -8.57 -17.18 -4.57
C ARG A 951 -7.54 -16.03 -4.62
N GLY A 952 -6.73 -15.87 -3.59
CA GLY A 952 -5.82 -14.74 -3.40
C GLY A 952 -4.36 -15.07 -3.73
N ILE A 953 -3.47 -14.81 -2.77
CA ILE A 953 -2.01 -15.02 -2.90
C ILE A 953 -1.68 -16.51 -2.99
N CYS A 954 -0.91 -16.90 -4.00
CA CYS A 954 -0.35 -18.25 -4.15
C CYS A 954 1.13 -18.13 -4.55
N MET A 955 2.04 -18.57 -3.68
CA MET A 955 3.49 -18.60 -3.95
C MET A 955 3.94 -19.93 -4.58
N LEU A 956 3.05 -20.93 -4.67
CA LEU A 956 3.34 -22.22 -5.28
C LEU A 956 3.35 -22.09 -6.82
N ARG A 957 4.29 -22.78 -7.47
CA ARG A 957 4.41 -22.90 -8.93
C ARG A 957 3.83 -24.25 -9.40
N PRO A 958 2.63 -24.29 -9.99
CA PRO A 958 2.04 -25.55 -10.48
C PRO A 958 2.62 -25.98 -11.83
N GLY A 959 2.55 -27.28 -12.15
CA GLY A 959 2.85 -27.81 -13.48
C GLY A 959 4.32 -27.78 -13.90
N VAL A 960 5.27 -27.64 -12.98
CA VAL A 960 6.71 -27.65 -13.29
C VAL A 960 7.22 -29.10 -13.39
N PRO A 961 7.80 -29.51 -14.53
CA PRO A 961 8.37 -30.84 -14.70
C PRO A 961 9.34 -31.26 -13.61
N GLY A 962 9.19 -32.49 -13.10
CA GLY A 962 10.00 -33.03 -12.00
C GLY A 962 9.80 -32.39 -10.62
N LEU A 963 8.90 -31.41 -10.46
CA LEU A 963 8.64 -30.73 -9.18
C LEU A 963 7.14 -30.72 -8.82
N SER A 964 6.28 -30.26 -9.73
CA SER A 964 4.87 -29.97 -9.45
C SER A 964 3.92 -30.35 -10.60
N GLU A 965 4.31 -31.30 -11.45
CA GLU A 965 3.52 -31.80 -12.59
C GLU A 965 2.10 -32.25 -12.23
N ARG A 966 1.91 -32.72 -10.98
CA ARG A 966 0.63 -33.24 -10.47
C ARG A 966 -0.12 -32.23 -9.62
N ILE A 967 0.34 -30.98 -9.58
CA ILE A 967 -0.29 -29.89 -8.85
C ILE A 967 -1.06 -28.99 -9.81
N ARG A 968 -2.35 -28.81 -9.55
CA ARG A 968 -3.21 -27.82 -10.24
C ARG A 968 -3.72 -26.79 -9.25
N VAL A 969 -3.71 -25.53 -9.66
CA VAL A 969 -4.22 -24.41 -8.86
C VAL A 969 -5.29 -23.69 -9.66
N THR A 970 -6.51 -23.75 -9.15
CA THR A 970 -7.70 -23.09 -9.66
C THR A 970 -8.07 -21.93 -8.75
N SER A 971 -8.70 -20.91 -9.32
CA SER A 971 -9.09 -19.71 -8.60
C SER A 971 -10.44 -19.20 -9.06
N ILE A 972 -11.33 -18.97 -8.10
CA ILE A 972 -12.72 -18.61 -8.36
C ILE A 972 -12.96 -17.21 -7.82
N LEU A 973 -13.45 -16.35 -8.69
CA LEU A 973 -13.89 -15.00 -8.38
C LEU A 973 -15.24 -14.80 -9.06
N GLY A 974 -16.19 -14.20 -8.35
CA GLY A 974 -17.54 -14.00 -8.84
C GLY A 974 -18.32 -13.05 -7.95
N ARG A 975 -19.63 -13.23 -7.92
CA ARG A 975 -20.56 -12.45 -7.09
C ARG A 975 -20.17 -12.44 -5.61
N PHE A 976 -19.81 -13.61 -5.07
CA PHE A 976 -19.42 -13.77 -3.67
C PHE A 976 -17.91 -13.85 -3.53
N LEU A 977 -17.40 -13.34 -2.42
CA LEU A 977 -16.00 -13.49 -2.06
C LEU A 977 -15.76 -14.89 -1.50
N GLU A 978 -15.07 -15.74 -2.25
CA GLU A 978 -14.65 -17.05 -1.73
C GLU A 978 -13.82 -16.88 -0.46
N HIS A 979 -14.29 -17.39 0.68
CA HIS A 979 -13.63 -17.17 1.98
C HIS A 979 -13.43 -18.46 2.78
N ALA A 980 -14.25 -19.48 2.54
CA ALA A 980 -14.17 -20.79 3.18
C ALA A 980 -12.82 -21.48 2.97
N ARG A 981 -12.39 -22.25 3.98
CA ARG A 981 -11.25 -23.16 3.86
C ARG A 981 -11.68 -24.59 4.11
N ILE A 982 -11.27 -25.47 3.20
CA ILE A 982 -11.55 -26.91 3.23
C ILE A 982 -10.24 -27.63 2.99
N TYR A 983 -9.96 -28.67 3.77
CA TYR A 983 -8.79 -29.53 3.59
C TYR A 983 -9.25 -30.97 3.46
N HIS A 984 -8.88 -31.61 2.36
CA HIS A 984 -9.23 -32.99 2.06
C HIS A 984 -7.98 -33.81 1.75
N PHE A 985 -7.88 -34.98 2.39
CA PHE A 985 -6.83 -35.98 2.21
C PHE A 985 -7.48 -37.36 2.00
N GLU A 986 -7.08 -38.08 0.95
CA GLU A 986 -7.69 -39.36 0.55
C GLU A 986 -7.44 -40.50 1.53
N ASN A 987 -6.25 -40.52 2.16
CA ASN A 987 -5.85 -41.44 3.21
C ASN A 987 -6.10 -42.91 2.85
N GLY A 988 -5.68 -43.31 1.65
CA GLY A 988 -5.84 -44.69 1.16
C GLY A 988 -7.30 -45.15 1.04
N GLY A 989 -8.24 -44.23 0.78
CA GLY A 989 -9.68 -44.50 0.63
C GLY A 989 -10.51 -44.22 1.89
N ALA A 990 -9.87 -43.85 3.00
CA ALA A 990 -10.53 -43.42 4.24
C ALA A 990 -10.50 -41.89 4.37
N ALA A 991 -11.12 -41.21 3.39
CA ALA A 991 -11.00 -39.76 3.20
C ALA A 991 -11.32 -38.94 4.47
N GLU A 992 -10.43 -37.99 4.77
CA GLU A 992 -10.52 -37.07 5.89
C GLU A 992 -10.81 -35.64 5.38
N TYR A 993 -11.80 -34.98 5.98
CA TYR A 993 -12.17 -33.59 5.67
C TYR A 993 -11.99 -32.71 6.89
N TYR A 994 -11.48 -31.51 6.69
CA TYR A 994 -11.38 -30.48 7.71
C TYR A 994 -11.91 -29.14 7.21
N ILE A 995 -12.47 -28.35 8.12
CA ILE A 995 -12.75 -26.92 7.88
C ILE A 995 -12.11 -26.09 8.99
N GLY A 996 -11.82 -24.81 8.72
CA GLY A 996 -11.24 -23.94 9.74
C GLY A 996 -10.94 -22.53 9.30
N SER A 997 -10.35 -21.75 10.19
CA SER A 997 -10.09 -20.32 9.99
C SER A 997 -8.74 -20.03 9.32
N ALA A 998 -7.80 -20.99 9.36
CA ALA A 998 -6.44 -20.80 8.86
C ALA A 998 -6.38 -20.75 7.32
N ASP A 999 -5.43 -19.97 6.81
CA ASP A 999 -4.86 -20.18 5.48
C ASP A 999 -3.46 -20.81 5.66
N TRP A 1000 -2.89 -21.39 4.59
CA TRP A 1000 -1.51 -21.87 4.62
C TRP A 1000 -0.52 -20.73 4.37
N ARG A 1001 -0.45 -19.79 5.33
CA ARG A 1001 0.49 -18.66 5.34
C ARG A 1001 1.28 -18.62 6.64
N PRO A 1002 2.52 -18.09 6.64
CA PRO A 1002 3.37 -18.07 7.83
C PRO A 1002 2.69 -17.42 9.04
N ARG A 1003 2.01 -16.28 8.82
CA ARG A 1003 1.30 -15.56 9.89
C ARG A 1003 0.14 -16.37 10.49
N ASN A 1004 -0.59 -17.13 9.69
CA ASN A 1004 -1.75 -17.91 10.15
C ASN A 1004 -1.29 -19.13 10.97
N LEU A 1005 -0.22 -19.80 10.54
CA LEU A 1005 0.25 -21.03 11.17
C LEU A 1005 1.18 -20.81 12.38
N ARG A 1006 1.80 -19.63 12.51
CA ARG A 1006 2.81 -19.35 13.57
C ARG A 1006 2.55 -18.12 14.43
N ARG A 1007 1.77 -17.14 13.96
CA ARG A 1007 1.59 -15.84 14.64
C ARG A 1007 0.14 -15.52 14.97
N ARG A 1008 -0.76 -16.50 14.84
CA ARG A 1008 -2.19 -16.38 15.10
C ARG A 1008 -2.72 -17.59 15.84
N ILE A 1009 -3.76 -17.36 16.63
CA ILE A 1009 -4.64 -18.43 17.09
C ILE A 1009 -5.65 -18.72 15.99
N GLU A 1010 -5.48 -19.85 15.33
CA GLU A 1010 -6.38 -20.38 14.30
C GLU A 1010 -6.87 -21.75 14.72
N VAL A 1011 -8.04 -22.15 14.23
CA VAL A 1011 -8.64 -23.45 14.53
C VAL A 1011 -9.06 -24.15 13.26
N ALA A 1012 -8.81 -25.46 13.17
CA ALA A 1012 -9.42 -26.35 12.19
C ALA A 1012 -9.95 -27.63 12.86
N VAL A 1013 -11.07 -28.14 12.36
CA VAL A 1013 -11.79 -29.30 12.92
C VAL A 1013 -12.00 -30.38 11.87
N PRO A 1014 -11.88 -31.67 12.25
CA PRO A 1014 -12.28 -32.77 11.38
C PRO A 1014 -13.81 -32.81 11.26
N VAL A 1015 -14.30 -33.02 10.03
CA VAL A 1015 -15.73 -33.19 9.73
C VAL A 1015 -16.02 -34.67 9.53
N ARG A 1016 -16.78 -35.27 10.45
CA ARG A 1016 -17.00 -36.73 10.51
C ARG A 1016 -18.38 -37.16 10.00
N ASP A 1017 -19.39 -36.32 10.20
CA ASP A 1017 -20.75 -36.59 9.70
C ASP A 1017 -20.73 -36.85 8.19
N ALA A 1018 -21.45 -37.89 7.77
CA ALA A 1018 -21.41 -38.36 6.38
C ALA A 1018 -22.04 -37.36 5.41
N ALA A 1019 -23.15 -36.70 5.80
CA ALA A 1019 -23.81 -35.71 4.96
C ALA A 1019 -22.96 -34.44 4.84
N ALA A 1020 -22.35 -34.00 5.95
CA ALA A 1020 -21.40 -32.89 5.94
C ALA A 1020 -20.19 -33.17 5.03
N ARG A 1021 -19.59 -34.37 5.10
CA ARG A 1021 -18.48 -34.76 4.22
C ARG A 1021 -18.89 -34.79 2.74
N ALA A 1022 -20.05 -35.37 2.43
CA ALA A 1022 -20.58 -35.38 1.06
C ALA A 1022 -20.82 -33.95 0.53
N ARG A 1023 -21.30 -33.03 1.38
CA ARG A 1023 -21.46 -31.62 1.01
C ARG A 1023 -20.12 -30.94 0.73
N LEU A 1024 -19.10 -31.15 1.56
CA LEU A 1024 -17.75 -30.62 1.32
C LEU A 1024 -17.12 -31.17 0.04
N ASP A 1025 -17.31 -32.45 -0.25
CA ASP A 1025 -16.85 -33.09 -1.48
C ASP A 1025 -17.47 -32.46 -2.72
N ARG A 1026 -18.79 -32.22 -2.70
CA ARG A 1026 -19.50 -31.52 -3.78
C ARG A 1026 -19.00 -30.10 -3.96
N ILE A 1027 -18.82 -29.34 -2.88
CA ILE A 1027 -18.28 -27.97 -2.96
C ILE A 1027 -16.91 -27.98 -3.66
N LEU A 1028 -15.97 -28.81 -3.19
CA LEU A 1028 -14.64 -28.92 -3.80
C LEU A 1028 -14.71 -29.34 -5.27
N THR A 1029 -15.54 -30.34 -5.59
CA THR A 1029 -15.65 -30.86 -6.95
C THR A 1029 -16.22 -29.81 -7.89
N THR A 1030 -17.36 -29.19 -7.53
CA THR A 1030 -18.01 -28.14 -8.32
C THR A 1030 -17.06 -26.97 -8.59
N GLU A 1031 -16.29 -26.55 -7.58
CA GLU A 1031 -15.32 -25.47 -7.71
C GLU A 1031 -14.11 -25.85 -8.59
N LEU A 1032 -13.56 -27.05 -8.41
CA LEU A 1032 -12.43 -27.53 -9.21
C LEU A 1032 -12.81 -27.72 -10.69
N THR A 1033 -14.07 -28.02 -10.98
CA THR A 1033 -14.60 -28.18 -12.34
C THR A 1033 -15.29 -26.94 -12.90
N ASP A 1034 -15.27 -25.82 -12.20
CA ASP A 1034 -15.93 -24.58 -12.64
C ASP A 1034 -15.41 -24.15 -14.04
N PRO A 1035 -16.30 -23.98 -15.04
CA PRO A 1035 -15.91 -23.66 -16.43
C PRO A 1035 -15.50 -22.19 -16.62
N THR A 1036 -15.71 -21.35 -15.61
CA THR A 1036 -15.40 -19.91 -15.59
C THR A 1036 -14.21 -19.56 -14.71
N ALA A 1037 -13.65 -20.55 -14.00
CA ALA A 1037 -12.52 -20.37 -13.09
C ALA A 1037 -11.21 -20.01 -13.80
N TRP A 1038 -10.27 -19.46 -13.04
CA TRP A 1038 -8.93 -19.12 -13.48
C TRP A 1038 -7.94 -20.20 -13.09
N GLU A 1039 -7.02 -20.55 -13.99
CA GLU A 1039 -5.93 -21.49 -13.73
C GLU A 1039 -4.61 -20.74 -13.61
N LEU A 1040 -3.85 -21.03 -12.57
CA LEU A 1040 -2.50 -20.49 -12.35
C LEU A 1040 -1.48 -21.27 -13.18
N ALA A 1041 -0.66 -20.56 -13.95
CA ALA A 1041 0.47 -21.13 -14.67
C ALA A 1041 1.78 -21.06 -13.87
N ALA A 1042 2.79 -21.81 -14.32
CA ALA A 1042 4.11 -21.89 -13.67
C ALA A 1042 4.89 -20.56 -13.63
N ASP A 1043 4.55 -19.59 -14.47
CA ASP A 1043 5.14 -18.25 -14.50
C ASP A 1043 4.41 -17.23 -13.62
N GLY A 1044 3.33 -17.65 -12.94
CA GLY A 1044 2.52 -16.80 -12.08
C GLY A 1044 1.32 -16.16 -12.76
N SER A 1045 1.21 -16.27 -14.09
CA SER A 1045 0.07 -15.75 -14.84
C SER A 1045 -1.19 -16.59 -14.62
N TYR A 1046 -2.37 -15.95 -14.76
CA TYR A 1046 -3.65 -16.63 -14.70
C TYR A 1046 -4.34 -16.63 -16.07
N THR A 1047 -4.88 -17.78 -16.47
CA THR A 1047 -5.73 -17.92 -17.66
C THR A 1047 -7.12 -18.35 -17.26
N ARG A 1048 -8.14 -17.62 -17.72
CA ARG A 1048 -9.54 -17.99 -17.48
C ARG A 1048 -9.92 -19.17 -18.37
N ARG A 1049 -10.60 -20.16 -17.80
CA ARG A 1049 -11.22 -21.24 -18.56
C ARG A 1049 -12.27 -20.67 -19.52
N THR A 1050 -12.36 -21.29 -20.69
CA THR A 1050 -13.35 -20.95 -21.71
C THR A 1050 -14.47 -21.98 -21.63
N ALA A 1051 -15.65 -21.55 -21.17
CA ALA A 1051 -16.84 -22.39 -21.17
C ALA A 1051 -17.16 -22.80 -22.63
N ARG A 1052 -17.29 -24.11 -22.86
CA ARG A 1052 -17.72 -24.70 -24.12
C ARG A 1052 -19.26 -24.74 -24.19
N PRO A 1053 -19.86 -24.77 -25.39
CA PRO A 1053 -21.30 -25.02 -25.53
C PRO A 1053 -21.66 -26.35 -24.83
N GLY A 1054 -22.54 -26.28 -23.82
CA GLY A 1054 -22.92 -27.43 -22.98
C GLY A 1054 -22.26 -27.48 -21.59
N ASP A 1055 -21.27 -26.62 -21.33
CA ASP A 1055 -20.74 -26.45 -19.96
C ASP A 1055 -21.82 -25.81 -19.06
N GLY A 1056 -21.90 -26.28 -17.81
CA GLY A 1056 -22.87 -25.80 -16.81
C GLY A 1056 -22.59 -24.38 -16.31
N ALA A 1057 -23.47 -23.88 -15.42
CA ALA A 1057 -23.32 -22.58 -14.76
C ALA A 1057 -22.04 -22.50 -13.90
N SER A 1058 -21.62 -21.30 -13.50
CA SER A 1058 -20.50 -21.13 -12.56
C SER A 1058 -20.77 -21.83 -11.22
N ALA A 1059 -19.73 -22.14 -10.43
CA ALA A 1059 -19.90 -22.82 -9.14
C ALA A 1059 -20.87 -22.08 -8.22
N GLN A 1060 -20.75 -20.75 -8.15
CA GLN A 1060 -21.62 -19.90 -7.32
C GLN A 1060 -23.08 -19.93 -7.79
N GLU A 1061 -23.33 -20.00 -9.10
CA GLU A 1061 -24.68 -20.13 -9.65
C GLU A 1061 -25.28 -21.52 -9.36
N GLN A 1062 -24.49 -22.59 -9.53
CA GLN A 1062 -24.92 -23.94 -9.17
C GLN A 1062 -25.31 -24.05 -7.68
N PHE A 1063 -24.56 -23.41 -6.79
CA PHE A 1063 -24.90 -23.37 -5.36
C PHE A 1063 -26.16 -22.54 -5.06
N LEU A 1064 -26.48 -21.51 -5.86
CA LEU A 1064 -27.72 -20.74 -5.74
C LEU A 1064 -28.94 -21.52 -6.25
N GLU A 1065 -28.77 -22.37 -7.27
CA GLU A 1065 -29.84 -23.16 -7.88
C GLU A 1065 -30.16 -24.45 -7.11
N ALA A 1066 -29.18 -24.99 -6.38
CA ALA A 1066 -29.36 -26.18 -5.57
C ALA A 1066 -30.44 -25.95 -4.49
N THR A 1067 -31.46 -26.81 -4.48
CA THR A 1067 -32.53 -26.78 -3.47
C THR A 1067 -32.07 -27.44 -2.16
N PRO A 1068 -32.60 -27.05 -0.98
CA PRO A 1068 -32.26 -27.66 0.32
C PRO A 1068 -32.37 -29.19 0.34
N ALA A 1069 -33.28 -29.77 -0.45
CA ALA A 1069 -33.49 -31.22 -0.57
C ALA A 1069 -32.48 -31.93 -1.50
N SER A 1070 -31.71 -31.16 -2.28
CA SER A 1070 -30.59 -31.64 -3.12
C SER A 1070 -29.22 -31.55 -2.41
N TYR A 1071 -29.20 -31.16 -1.12
CA TYR A 1071 -28.02 -31.14 -0.24
C TYR A 1071 -27.96 -32.36 0.69
#